data_AF-A0AAV4ZSJ5-F1
#
_entry.id   AF-A0AAV4ZSJ5-F1
#
_cell.length_a   1.000
_cell.length_b   1.000
_cell.length_c   1.000
_cell.angle_alpha   90.00
_cell.angle_beta   90.00
_cell.angle_gamma   90.00
#
_symmetry.space_group_name_H-M   'P 1'
#
loop_
_entity.id
_entity.type
_entity.pdbx_description
1 polymer ?
#
loop_
_entity_poly.entity_id
_entity_poly.type
_entity_poly.pdbx_seq_one_letter_code
_entity_poly.pdbx_strand_id
1 'polypeptide(L)'
;MVSSPGLTGFNVSAYAALQAGPAPSSLATDVFARWTAQAQADYVQANGSGTPRAVLIGPDQGRQAVAVLAAAGNAVTLTPTDTAPTDLAAATFGDWPAAVKLDYVEARGVGAPPVVLIGPPDGARILASPDAAGTGVATDTAPADIEKPAAALTADGFGNWPAAAKRHYVLTRGIGDPPAVLVGPADTTRRVATLDAKAQTVGLTKLPDAFGTGPAALAADTFRAWPEAVQVAYVLANGTGEPPKVALQTPGAIATITRFGGGMTGAMLMLANPTPNIYGSDKDLSGAPNADNAELLFPTLNGTPGKTLDDKPSNFTKLPDQLTPKEFGAWHTAIQIEYVRKNLQPSQNGGKAVTIGTSASETVTAFVAAGGTKLYTVDTLQKADIARMPLADQTTLAGLDIFANATTGLRIKLNLTVSKTEVTDLVNAAITNINAMVPGGTPQVFKGNDFMSAANRKIFTDELGLLNQKIASGAIFSKGEITDQIKLITDRFERANCFAKIAETDGRIDRNNTGVRVVLDTEDNGSIRRSYTVFMEQEARLLQIAQSRQSLAGTGKIEGTTQNLDVPNLIYLFQLYANQAGEANIRIQTEEINQVNEVLKMYNIVQSLVSETIKSIAPEKDGKTNNDATDLKYDGDATRQKIQKAAVAVFQNGWGHPVEVLHNIVRGADNVNGKSSSQWSTYANQLSERVTLLNQESQILMNKVNSDTKAKDRNFDLANNALSKMNEIVQKIAGTS
;
A
#
# COMPACT_ATOMS: atom_id res chain seq x y z
N MET A 1 55.31 -62.17 22.60
CA MET A 1 55.78 -60.84 22.13
C MET A 1 54.58 -60.09 21.57
N VAL A 2 54.60 -58.77 21.78
CA VAL A 2 53.64 -57.73 21.34
C VAL A 2 52.57 -57.36 22.38
N SER A 3 52.89 -56.26 23.07
CA SER A 3 52.15 -55.41 23.99
C SER A 3 51.07 -54.58 23.29
N SER A 4 49.94 -54.34 23.97
CA SER A 4 49.00 -53.27 23.63
C SER A 4 48.89 -52.30 24.83
N PRO A 5 49.15 -50.98 24.65
CA PRO A 5 49.19 -50.00 25.74
C PRO A 5 47.83 -49.33 25.98
N GLY A 6 47.65 -48.86 27.21
CA GLY A 6 46.42 -48.27 27.74
C GLY A 6 46.02 -46.92 27.15
N LEU A 7 44.71 -46.68 27.21
CA LEU A 7 44.06 -45.41 26.94
C LEU A 7 43.65 -44.77 28.26
N THR A 8 44.53 -43.93 28.82
CA THR A 8 44.19 -42.91 29.81
C THR A 8 44.14 -41.57 29.08
N GLY A 9 42.94 -41.15 28.73
CA GLY A 9 42.69 -39.91 27.99
C GLY A 9 41.22 -39.54 28.01
N PHE A 10 40.64 -39.39 29.22
CA PHE A 10 39.34 -38.75 29.35
C PHE A 10 39.48 -37.27 29.03
N ASN A 11 39.06 -36.90 27.83
CA ASN A 11 39.09 -35.54 27.33
C ASN A 11 37.99 -34.73 28.04
N VAL A 12 38.38 -33.86 28.96
CA VAL A 12 37.48 -32.99 29.75
C VAL A 12 36.64 -32.08 28.84
N SER A 13 37.06 -31.83 27.59
CA SER A 13 36.28 -31.06 26.61
C SER A 13 35.04 -31.77 26.08
N ALA A 14 34.99 -33.11 26.10
CA ALA A 14 33.78 -33.86 25.74
C ALA A 14 32.70 -33.81 26.83
N TYR A 15 33.11 -33.60 28.09
CA TYR A 15 32.19 -33.43 29.22
C TYR A 15 31.51 -32.05 29.22
N ALA A 16 32.23 -31.00 28.78
CA ALA A 16 31.67 -29.66 28.60
C ALA A 16 30.67 -29.57 27.43
N ALA A 17 30.91 -30.30 26.34
CA ALA A 17 29.97 -30.39 25.22
C ALA A 17 28.68 -31.16 25.57
N LEU A 18 28.74 -32.09 26.54
CA LEU A 18 27.56 -32.75 27.09
C LEU A 18 26.75 -31.84 28.05
N GLN A 19 27.38 -30.86 28.70
CA GLN A 19 26.69 -29.94 29.61
C GLN A 19 25.91 -28.83 28.92
N ALA A 20 26.21 -28.50 27.67
CA ALA A 20 25.46 -27.46 26.94
C ALA A 20 24.03 -27.89 26.58
N GLY A 21 23.79 -29.20 26.39
CA GLY A 21 22.48 -29.74 26.00
C GLY A 21 21.88 -29.10 24.73
N PRO A 22 20.70 -29.53 24.29
CA PRO A 22 19.91 -28.76 23.34
C PRO A 22 19.47 -27.43 23.99
N ALA A 23 19.32 -26.39 23.16
CA ALA A 23 18.78 -25.11 23.63
C ALA A 23 17.41 -25.34 24.30
N PRO A 24 17.08 -24.63 25.40
CA PRO A 24 15.83 -24.86 26.12
C PRO A 24 14.56 -24.84 25.25
N SER A 25 14.50 -23.91 24.28
CA SER A 25 13.41 -23.78 23.30
C SER A 25 13.37 -24.89 22.24
N SER A 26 14.33 -25.80 22.21
CA SER A 26 14.34 -26.96 21.30
C SER A 26 14.13 -28.30 22.02
N LEU A 27 14.15 -28.28 23.36
CA LEU A 27 14.08 -29.46 24.19
C LEU A 27 12.62 -29.83 24.48
N ALA A 28 12.12 -30.86 23.79
CA ALA A 28 10.77 -31.36 24.03
C ALA A 28 10.58 -31.78 25.51
N THR A 29 9.44 -31.37 26.08
CA THR A 29 9.14 -31.55 27.51
C THR A 29 9.07 -33.01 27.93
N ASP A 30 8.57 -33.89 27.05
CA ASP A 30 8.55 -35.34 27.28
C ASP A 30 9.95 -35.97 27.21
N VAL A 31 10.85 -35.42 26.40
CA VAL A 31 12.26 -35.84 26.34
C VAL A 31 12.98 -35.45 27.63
N PHE A 32 12.81 -34.22 28.10
CA PHE A 32 13.39 -33.77 29.36
C PHE A 32 12.84 -34.56 30.56
N ALA A 33 11.54 -34.86 30.58
CA ALA A 33 10.92 -35.65 31.64
C ALA A 33 11.48 -37.09 31.75
N ARG A 34 12.08 -37.63 30.69
CA ARG A 34 12.74 -38.95 30.69
C ARG A 34 14.19 -38.93 31.18
N TRP A 35 14.77 -37.76 31.42
CA TRP A 35 16.12 -37.64 31.97
C TRP A 35 16.17 -38.08 33.44
N THR A 36 17.35 -38.44 33.92
CA THR A 36 17.55 -38.72 35.35
C THR A 36 17.36 -37.43 36.16
N ALA A 37 16.91 -37.54 37.41
CA ALA A 37 16.69 -36.38 38.28
C ALA A 37 17.95 -35.49 38.41
N GLN A 38 19.14 -36.12 38.44
CA GLN A 38 20.42 -35.41 38.45
C GLN A 38 20.67 -34.66 37.13
N ALA A 39 20.44 -35.29 35.97
CA ALA A 39 20.63 -34.63 34.68
C ALA A 39 19.64 -33.47 34.46
N GLN A 40 18.40 -33.61 34.94
CA GLN A 40 17.44 -32.51 34.98
C GLN A 40 17.96 -31.37 35.86
N ALA A 41 18.40 -31.70 37.09
CA ALA A 41 18.92 -30.72 38.02
C ALA A 41 20.14 -29.98 37.47
N ASP A 42 21.10 -30.69 36.90
CA ASP A 42 22.30 -30.11 36.28
C ASP A 42 21.94 -29.20 35.10
N TYR A 43 20.95 -29.59 34.29
CA TYR A 43 20.50 -28.78 33.15
C TYR A 43 19.79 -27.49 33.59
N VAL A 44 18.88 -27.57 34.56
CA VAL A 44 18.23 -26.38 35.13
C VAL A 44 19.25 -25.52 35.88
N GLN A 45 20.24 -26.14 36.52
CA GLN A 45 21.35 -25.43 37.13
C GLN A 45 22.20 -24.72 36.08
N ALA A 46 22.42 -25.28 34.89
CA ALA A 46 23.22 -24.65 33.85
C ALA A 46 22.45 -23.56 33.08
N ASN A 47 21.18 -23.80 32.77
CA ASN A 47 20.38 -22.98 31.84
C ASN A 47 19.31 -22.13 32.53
N GLY A 48 19.01 -22.39 33.81
CA GLY A 48 17.98 -21.69 34.56
C GLY A 48 18.47 -20.40 35.21
N SER A 49 17.54 -19.48 35.41
CA SER A 49 17.75 -18.18 36.05
C SER A 49 16.91 -18.06 37.33
N GLY A 50 17.23 -17.07 38.19
CA GLY A 50 16.49 -16.81 39.43
C GLY A 50 16.86 -17.69 40.62
N THR A 51 16.11 -17.57 41.72
CA THR A 51 16.27 -18.34 42.96
C THR A 51 14.89 -18.73 43.50
N PRO A 52 14.49 -20.02 43.45
CA PRO A 52 15.21 -21.16 42.85
C PRO A 52 15.45 -20.99 41.33
N ARG A 53 16.50 -21.63 40.81
CA ARG A 53 16.78 -21.60 39.36
C ARG A 53 15.65 -22.28 38.59
N ALA A 54 15.17 -21.63 37.53
CA ALA A 54 14.13 -22.16 36.66
C ALA A 54 14.42 -21.89 35.19
N VAL A 55 13.97 -22.79 34.32
CA VAL A 55 14.14 -22.68 32.86
C VAL A 55 12.85 -23.11 32.15
N LEU A 56 12.43 -22.37 31.13
CA LEU A 56 11.36 -22.74 30.22
C LEU A 56 11.90 -23.71 29.16
N ILE A 57 11.30 -24.90 29.06
CA ILE A 57 11.68 -25.95 28.11
C ILE A 57 10.51 -26.28 27.19
N GLY A 58 10.82 -26.53 25.91
CA GLY A 58 9.83 -26.92 24.90
C GLY A 58 9.88 -26.03 23.65
N PRO A 59 9.53 -26.56 22.46
CA PRO A 59 9.42 -25.78 21.24
C PRO A 59 8.42 -24.64 21.36
N ASP A 60 8.73 -23.48 20.76
CA ASP A 60 7.88 -22.27 20.75
C ASP A 60 6.45 -22.51 20.21
N GLN A 61 6.22 -23.64 19.54
CA GLN A 61 4.96 -24.05 18.92
C GLN A 61 4.37 -25.34 19.53
N GLY A 62 4.98 -25.89 20.59
CA GLY A 62 4.55 -27.14 21.21
C GLY A 62 4.41 -27.05 22.72
N ARG A 63 4.34 -28.22 23.37
CA ARG A 63 4.11 -28.29 24.82
C ARG A 63 5.30 -27.72 25.59
N GLN A 64 5.13 -26.56 26.21
CA GLN A 64 6.14 -25.95 27.06
C GLN A 64 5.91 -26.31 28.54
N ALA A 65 7.01 -26.40 29.29
CA ALA A 65 6.98 -26.58 30.72
C ALA A 65 8.10 -25.79 31.38
N VAL A 66 7.87 -25.39 32.62
CA VAL A 66 8.88 -24.79 33.47
C VAL A 66 9.49 -25.87 34.32
N ALA A 67 10.80 -26.02 34.21
CA ALA A 67 11.62 -26.86 35.07
C ALA A 67 12.22 -26.00 36.19
N VAL A 68 11.77 -26.21 37.43
CA VAL A 68 12.26 -25.48 38.63
C VAL A 68 13.11 -26.39 39.48
N LEU A 69 14.34 -25.97 39.81
CA LEU A 69 15.24 -26.68 40.70
C LEU A 69 14.82 -26.49 42.17
N ALA A 70 14.59 -27.58 42.89
CA ALA A 70 14.29 -27.54 44.31
C ALA A 70 15.43 -26.86 45.09
N ALA A 71 15.12 -26.21 46.22
CA ALA A 71 16.12 -25.52 47.05
C ALA A 71 17.30 -26.40 47.50
N ALA A 72 17.08 -27.72 47.65
CA ALA A 72 18.14 -28.69 47.96
C ALA A 72 19.05 -29.04 46.76
N GLY A 73 18.77 -28.51 45.56
CA GLY A 73 19.59 -28.66 44.35
C GLY A 73 19.54 -30.03 43.67
N ASN A 74 18.69 -30.94 44.14
CA ASN A 74 18.72 -32.36 43.75
C ASN A 74 17.46 -32.87 43.04
N ALA A 75 16.44 -32.02 42.86
CA ALA A 75 15.18 -32.40 42.23
C ALA A 75 14.65 -31.26 41.36
N VAL A 76 13.99 -31.59 40.26
CA VAL A 76 13.34 -30.62 39.37
C VAL A 76 11.84 -30.86 39.35
N THR A 77 11.06 -29.80 39.56
CA THR A 77 9.60 -29.82 39.40
C THR A 77 9.25 -29.30 38.01
N LEU A 78 8.49 -30.08 37.25
CA LEU A 78 7.97 -29.70 35.95
C LEU A 78 6.55 -29.17 36.08
N THR A 79 6.36 -27.89 35.73
CA THR A 79 5.04 -27.25 35.68
C THR A 79 4.68 -26.98 34.23
N PRO A 80 3.63 -27.62 33.65
CA PRO A 80 3.21 -27.33 32.29
C PRO A 80 2.79 -25.86 32.12
N THR A 81 3.39 -25.14 31.17
CA THR A 81 2.98 -23.76 30.80
C THR A 81 1.93 -23.74 29.69
N ASP A 82 1.52 -24.92 29.22
CA ASP A 82 0.40 -25.07 28.27
C ASP A 82 -0.95 -24.75 28.90
N THR A 83 -1.03 -24.78 30.23
CA THR A 83 -2.24 -24.46 30.99
C THR A 83 -2.76 -23.11 30.54
N ALA A 84 -3.98 -23.08 30.00
CA ALA A 84 -4.61 -21.84 29.58
C ALA A 84 -4.66 -20.88 30.78
N PRO A 85 -4.53 -19.56 30.59
CA PRO A 85 -4.57 -18.61 31.69
C PRO A 85 -5.82 -18.74 32.57
N THR A 86 -6.95 -19.15 31.98
CA THR A 86 -8.21 -19.42 32.67
C THR A 86 -8.18 -20.67 33.54
N ASP A 87 -7.30 -21.63 33.27
CA ASP A 87 -7.23 -22.89 34.01
C ASP A 87 -6.12 -22.85 35.08
N LEU A 88 -5.28 -21.82 35.05
CA LEU A 88 -4.18 -21.63 35.98
C LEU A 88 -4.67 -20.90 37.24
N ALA A 89 -4.67 -21.59 38.39
CA ALA A 89 -5.02 -20.98 39.66
C ALA A 89 -4.07 -19.81 40.00
N ALA A 90 -4.64 -18.66 40.42
CA ALA A 90 -3.87 -17.46 40.73
C ALA A 90 -2.80 -17.69 41.82
N ALA A 91 -3.09 -18.54 42.82
CA ALA A 91 -2.12 -18.92 43.85
C ALA A 91 -0.93 -19.69 43.25
N THR A 92 -1.20 -20.65 42.37
CA THR A 92 -0.16 -21.43 41.67
C THR A 92 0.74 -20.52 40.84
N PHE A 93 0.18 -19.57 40.09
CA PHE A 93 0.98 -18.54 39.39
C PHE A 93 1.75 -17.65 40.36
N GLY A 94 1.16 -17.32 41.52
CA GLY A 94 1.79 -16.57 42.61
C GLY A 94 3.07 -17.23 43.15
N ASP A 95 3.12 -18.56 43.16
CA ASP A 95 4.26 -19.33 43.67
C ASP A 95 5.37 -19.55 42.63
N TRP A 96 5.15 -19.19 41.36
CA TRP A 96 6.16 -19.34 40.31
C TRP A 96 7.37 -18.42 40.53
N PRO A 97 8.58 -18.82 40.09
CA PRO A 97 9.72 -17.91 40.05
C PRO A 97 9.45 -16.67 39.19
N ALA A 98 10.01 -15.51 39.56
CA ALA A 98 9.73 -14.23 38.88
C ALA A 98 10.01 -14.25 37.36
N ALA A 99 11.13 -14.86 36.94
CA ALA A 99 11.49 -15.00 35.53
C ALA A 99 10.46 -15.83 34.76
N VAL A 100 9.95 -16.90 35.37
CA VAL A 100 8.93 -17.77 34.78
C VAL A 100 7.60 -17.05 34.62
N LYS A 101 7.20 -16.27 35.62
CA LYS A 101 6.00 -15.43 35.51
C LYS A 101 6.13 -14.48 34.33
N LEU A 102 7.29 -13.85 34.17
CA LEU A 102 7.54 -12.88 33.10
C LEU A 102 7.43 -13.55 31.73
N ASP A 103 8.14 -14.66 31.52
CA ASP A 103 8.08 -15.42 30.26
C ASP A 103 6.63 -15.85 29.92
N TYR A 104 5.86 -16.31 30.92
CA TYR A 104 4.47 -16.70 30.73
C TYR A 104 3.57 -15.51 30.34
N VAL A 105 3.77 -14.36 31.00
CA VAL A 105 3.03 -13.13 30.70
C VAL A 105 3.38 -12.60 29.32
N GLU A 106 4.65 -12.66 28.91
CA GLU A 106 5.09 -12.27 27.57
C GLU A 106 4.54 -13.20 26.49
N ALA A 107 4.48 -14.50 26.76
CA ALA A 107 3.98 -15.50 25.83
C ALA A 107 2.45 -15.49 25.68
N ARG A 108 1.70 -15.17 26.74
CA ARG A 108 0.23 -15.32 26.78
C ARG A 108 -0.53 -14.00 26.90
N GLY A 109 0.14 -12.91 27.24
CA GLY A 109 -0.47 -11.62 27.44
C GLY A 109 -0.85 -10.93 26.13
N VAL A 110 -1.82 -10.03 26.21
CA VAL A 110 -2.24 -9.19 25.09
C VAL A 110 -1.74 -7.77 25.24
N GLY A 111 -1.37 -7.13 24.11
CA GLY A 111 -0.92 -5.74 24.03
C GLY A 111 0.56 -5.53 24.38
N ALA A 112 0.96 -4.25 24.42
CA ALA A 112 2.33 -3.82 24.74
C ALA A 112 2.30 -2.71 25.81
N PRO A 113 2.72 -2.96 27.06
CA PRO A 113 3.22 -4.24 27.58
C PRO A 113 2.12 -5.32 27.70
N PRO A 114 2.47 -6.60 27.59
CA PRO A 114 1.50 -7.70 27.64
C PRO A 114 0.76 -7.76 28.98
N VAL A 115 -0.53 -8.06 28.95
CA VAL A 115 -1.35 -8.33 30.16
C VAL A 115 -2.12 -9.62 29.99
N VAL A 116 -2.06 -10.50 30.98
CA VAL A 116 -2.79 -11.76 31.01
C VAL A 116 -3.71 -11.81 32.24
N LEU A 117 -4.93 -12.30 32.05
CA LEU A 117 -5.89 -12.59 33.13
C LEU A 117 -5.71 -14.05 33.55
N ILE A 118 -5.35 -14.29 34.81
CA ILE A 118 -5.03 -15.61 35.35
C ILE A 118 -6.05 -16.00 36.41
N GLY A 119 -6.60 -17.21 36.30
CA GLY A 119 -7.54 -17.80 37.25
C GLY A 119 -8.85 -18.27 36.62
N PRO A 120 -9.52 -19.26 37.23
CA PRO A 120 -10.78 -19.81 36.73
C PRO A 120 -11.94 -18.81 36.82
N PRO A 121 -12.94 -18.86 35.92
CA PRO A 121 -14.09 -17.94 35.89
C PRO A 121 -14.85 -17.79 37.21
N ASP A 122 -14.88 -18.86 38.00
CA ASP A 122 -15.58 -18.97 39.29
C ASP A 122 -14.65 -18.77 40.50
N GLY A 123 -13.38 -18.45 40.30
CA GLY A 123 -12.37 -18.31 41.36
C GLY A 123 -11.71 -16.96 41.47
N ALA A 124 -10.71 -16.88 42.36
CA ALA A 124 -9.87 -15.70 42.50
C ALA A 124 -9.04 -15.48 41.23
N ARG A 125 -9.09 -14.26 40.70
CA ARG A 125 -8.42 -13.89 39.45
C ARG A 125 -7.51 -12.71 39.64
N ILE A 126 -6.38 -12.76 38.95
CA ILE A 126 -5.36 -11.71 38.95
C ILE A 126 -5.04 -11.30 37.51
N LEU A 127 -4.67 -10.05 37.34
CA LEU A 127 -4.06 -9.54 36.12
C LEU A 127 -2.56 -9.50 36.34
N ALA A 128 -1.82 -10.15 35.46
CA ALA A 128 -0.37 -10.16 35.49
C ALA A 128 0.17 -9.38 34.28
N SER A 129 1.11 -8.47 34.53
CA SER A 129 1.83 -7.69 33.51
C SER A 129 3.29 -7.54 33.90
N PRO A 130 4.23 -7.33 32.96
CA PRO A 130 5.60 -6.99 33.31
C PRO A 130 5.63 -5.77 34.24
N ASP A 131 6.48 -5.81 35.25
CA ASP A 131 6.71 -4.65 36.11
C ASP A 131 7.41 -3.51 35.36
N ALA A 132 7.48 -2.32 35.97
CA ALA A 132 8.07 -1.16 35.32
C ALA A 132 9.58 -1.31 34.99
N ALA A 133 10.26 -2.25 35.65
CA ALA A 133 11.67 -2.55 35.41
C ALA A 133 11.88 -3.60 34.30
N GLY A 134 10.82 -4.31 33.89
CA GLY A 134 10.88 -5.42 32.94
C GLY A 134 11.63 -6.63 33.49
N THR A 135 11.78 -6.75 34.81
CA THR A 135 12.54 -7.84 35.45
C THR A 135 11.66 -8.82 36.23
N GLY A 136 10.38 -8.49 36.39
CA GLY A 136 9.40 -9.31 37.07
C GLY A 136 7.98 -9.02 36.60
N VAL A 137 7.01 -9.51 37.36
CA VAL A 137 5.58 -9.39 37.05
C VAL A 137 4.86 -8.69 38.19
N ALA A 138 4.18 -7.59 37.85
CA ALA A 138 3.21 -6.96 38.73
C ALA A 138 1.87 -7.71 38.62
N THR A 139 1.23 -7.97 39.76
CA THR A 139 -0.08 -8.62 39.83
C THR A 139 -1.11 -7.72 40.49
N ASP A 140 -2.23 -7.49 39.83
CA ASP A 140 -3.39 -6.78 40.37
C ASP A 140 -4.57 -7.75 40.56
N THR A 141 -5.42 -7.51 41.56
CA THR A 141 -6.68 -8.27 41.67
C THR A 141 -7.60 -7.87 40.50
N ALA A 142 -8.08 -8.86 39.74
CA ALA A 142 -9.00 -8.58 38.64
C ALA A 142 -10.36 -8.12 39.19
N PRO A 143 -10.96 -7.05 38.67
CA PRO A 143 -12.32 -6.67 39.02
C PRO A 143 -13.30 -7.84 38.77
N ALA A 144 -14.23 -8.09 39.69
CA ALA A 144 -15.22 -9.17 39.55
C ALA A 144 -16.04 -9.08 38.25
N ASP A 145 -16.15 -7.87 37.70
CA ASP A 145 -16.91 -7.55 36.50
C ASP A 145 -16.09 -7.59 35.21
N ILE A 146 -14.82 -8.00 35.24
CA ILE A 146 -13.91 -7.96 34.07
C ILE A 146 -14.39 -8.77 32.86
N GLU A 147 -15.24 -9.78 33.06
CA GLU A 147 -15.82 -10.57 31.97
C GLU A 147 -17.19 -10.08 31.51
N LYS A 148 -17.82 -9.17 32.25
CA LYS A 148 -19.13 -8.66 31.88
C LYS A 148 -19.05 -7.96 30.52
N PRO A 149 -20.07 -8.10 29.65
CA PRO A 149 -20.18 -7.30 28.44
C PRO A 149 -20.10 -5.80 28.77
N ALA A 150 -19.53 -5.00 27.87
CA ALA A 150 -19.25 -3.59 28.15
C ALA A 150 -20.52 -2.76 28.45
N ALA A 151 -21.66 -3.19 27.88
CA ALA A 151 -22.97 -2.62 28.14
C ALA A 151 -23.52 -2.88 29.56
N ALA A 152 -22.99 -3.89 30.27
CA ALA A 152 -23.38 -4.24 31.64
C ALA A 152 -22.48 -3.60 32.71
N LEU A 153 -21.41 -2.90 32.30
CA LEU A 153 -20.55 -2.13 33.18
C LEU A 153 -21.13 -0.74 33.38
N THR A 154 -20.91 -0.12 34.54
CA THR A 154 -21.07 1.32 34.71
C THR A 154 -19.78 2.03 34.31
N ALA A 155 -19.87 3.16 33.61
CA ALA A 155 -18.68 3.87 33.14
C ALA A 155 -17.78 4.34 34.31
N ASP A 156 -18.39 4.77 35.42
CA ASP A 156 -17.65 5.18 36.61
C ASP A 156 -17.04 3.98 37.35
N GLY A 157 -17.76 2.84 37.40
CA GLY A 157 -17.23 1.59 37.93
C GLY A 157 -15.99 1.12 37.17
N PHE A 158 -16.06 1.15 35.83
CA PHE A 158 -14.90 0.87 34.98
C PHE A 158 -13.78 1.90 35.13
N GLY A 159 -14.10 3.19 35.28
CA GLY A 159 -13.11 4.24 35.53
C GLY A 159 -12.24 3.99 36.76
N ASN A 160 -12.84 3.39 37.79
CA ASN A 160 -12.19 3.03 39.06
C ASN A 160 -11.39 1.71 39.01
N TRP A 161 -11.43 0.97 37.89
CA TRP A 161 -10.62 -0.25 37.75
C TRP A 161 -9.11 0.06 37.74
N PRO A 162 -8.25 -0.89 38.18
CA PRO A 162 -6.81 -0.81 37.99
C PRO A 162 -6.44 -0.57 36.52
N ALA A 163 -5.34 0.15 36.29
CA ALA A 163 -4.91 0.52 34.93
C ALA A 163 -4.69 -0.72 34.03
N ALA A 164 -4.08 -1.78 34.57
CA ALA A 164 -3.88 -3.05 33.86
C ALA A 164 -5.22 -3.71 33.48
N ALA A 165 -6.24 -3.63 34.34
CA ALA A 165 -7.57 -4.17 34.08
C ALA A 165 -8.29 -3.43 32.96
N LYS A 166 -8.25 -2.08 32.99
CA LYS A 166 -8.80 -1.26 31.91
C LYS A 166 -8.13 -1.60 30.58
N ARG A 167 -6.79 -1.65 30.56
CA ARG A 167 -6.03 -1.97 29.35
C ARG A 167 -6.38 -3.34 28.80
N HIS A 168 -6.34 -4.38 29.63
CA HIS A 168 -6.69 -5.75 29.23
C HIS A 168 -8.12 -5.81 28.66
N TYR A 169 -9.07 -5.15 29.31
CA TYR A 169 -10.46 -5.11 28.85
C TYR A 169 -10.60 -4.43 27.47
N VAL A 170 -9.96 -3.28 27.26
CA VAL A 170 -10.01 -2.58 25.96
C VAL A 170 -9.28 -3.36 24.87
N LEU A 171 -8.18 -4.04 25.17
CA LEU A 171 -7.47 -4.88 24.18
C LEU A 171 -8.27 -6.12 23.77
N THR A 172 -9.03 -6.71 24.69
CA THR A 172 -9.78 -7.96 24.45
C THR A 172 -11.17 -7.73 23.89
N ARG A 173 -11.82 -6.61 24.25
CA ARG A 173 -13.20 -6.29 23.86
C ARG A 173 -13.30 -5.10 22.90
N GLY A 174 -12.25 -4.28 22.82
CA GLY A 174 -12.20 -3.14 21.94
C GLY A 174 -12.02 -3.56 20.49
N ILE A 175 -12.46 -2.68 19.62
CA ILE A 175 -12.39 -2.83 18.18
C ILE A 175 -11.80 -1.57 17.59
N GLY A 176 -11.14 -1.73 16.45
CA GLY A 176 -10.36 -0.67 15.81
C GLY A 176 -8.91 -0.61 16.28
N ASP A 177 -8.19 0.38 15.78
CA ASP A 177 -6.79 0.68 16.13
C ASP A 177 -6.61 2.21 16.19
N PRO A 178 -6.38 2.79 17.38
CA PRO A 178 -6.29 2.09 18.67
C PRO A 178 -7.63 1.43 19.07
N PRO A 179 -7.63 0.26 19.75
CA PRO A 179 -8.85 -0.40 20.18
C PRO A 179 -9.73 0.52 21.04
N ALA A 180 -11.03 0.53 20.72
CA ALA A 180 -12.05 1.31 21.41
C ALA A 180 -13.23 0.43 21.82
N VAL A 181 -13.76 0.65 23.03
CA VAL A 181 -14.96 -0.06 23.53
C VAL A 181 -15.92 0.92 24.20
N LEU A 182 -17.22 0.73 23.96
CA LEU A 182 -18.28 1.50 24.60
C LEU A 182 -18.63 0.89 25.96
N VAL A 183 -18.31 1.59 27.04
CA VAL A 183 -18.55 1.15 28.41
C VAL A 183 -19.72 1.92 29.02
N GLY A 184 -20.71 1.21 29.54
CA GLY A 184 -21.90 1.82 30.12
C GLY A 184 -23.22 1.24 29.59
N PRO A 185 -24.33 1.36 30.36
CA PRO A 185 -25.68 1.09 29.85
C PRO A 185 -26.00 1.97 28.63
N ALA A 186 -27.04 1.63 27.87
CA ALA A 186 -27.42 2.33 26.63
C ALA A 186 -28.08 3.70 26.86
N ASP A 187 -27.51 4.49 27.77
CA ASP A 187 -27.97 5.83 28.14
C ASP A 187 -26.83 6.85 28.01
N THR A 188 -27.09 8.08 28.47
CA THR A 188 -26.15 9.21 28.41
C THR A 188 -24.94 9.08 29.34
N THR A 189 -24.86 8.03 30.17
CA THR A 189 -23.71 7.78 31.05
C THR A 189 -22.62 6.95 30.38
N ARG A 190 -22.87 6.44 29.17
CA ARG A 190 -21.92 5.66 28.39
C ARG A 190 -20.71 6.49 27.97
N ARG A 191 -19.53 5.87 28.01
CA ARG A 191 -18.24 6.48 27.64
C ARG A 191 -17.50 5.58 26.65
N VAL A 192 -16.68 6.17 25.80
CA VAL A 192 -15.73 5.41 24.96
C VAL A 192 -14.44 5.25 25.76
N ALA A 193 -14.05 4.00 26.00
CA ALA A 193 -12.74 3.67 26.51
C ALA A 193 -11.79 3.42 25.33
N THR A 194 -10.75 4.23 25.18
CA THR A 194 -9.75 4.09 24.12
C THR A 194 -8.35 4.00 24.68
N LEU A 195 -7.52 3.21 24.02
CA LEU A 195 -6.09 3.22 24.28
C LEU A 195 -5.45 4.47 23.70
N ASP A 196 -4.44 5.00 24.38
CA ASP A 196 -3.55 5.99 23.78
C ASP A 196 -2.75 5.39 22.60
N ALA A 197 -2.07 6.25 21.83
CA ALA A 197 -1.30 5.83 20.67
C ALA A 197 -0.13 4.86 20.98
N LYS A 198 0.24 4.70 22.26
CA LYS A 198 1.26 3.75 22.72
C LYS A 198 0.68 2.49 23.35
N ALA A 199 -0.66 2.35 23.35
CA ALA A 199 -1.39 1.30 24.05
C ALA A 199 -1.12 1.21 25.56
N GLN A 200 -0.69 2.30 26.21
CA GLN A 200 -0.26 2.26 27.62
C GLN A 200 -1.37 2.65 28.59
N THR A 201 -2.13 3.71 28.28
CA THR A 201 -3.20 4.23 29.13
C THR A 201 -4.56 4.14 28.45
N VAL A 202 -5.61 3.95 29.25
CA VAL A 202 -7.00 3.96 28.78
C VAL A 202 -7.65 5.29 29.14
N GLY A 203 -7.97 6.08 28.12
CA GLY A 203 -8.76 7.29 28.25
C GLY A 203 -10.26 6.96 28.25
N LEU A 204 -11.05 7.70 29.04
CA LEU A 204 -12.51 7.64 29.01
C LEU A 204 -13.07 8.95 28.47
N THR A 205 -13.57 8.91 27.24
CA THR A 205 -14.19 10.07 26.60
C THR A 205 -15.71 10.02 26.79
N LYS A 206 -16.28 11.10 27.32
CA LYS A 206 -17.74 11.26 27.40
C LYS A 206 -18.29 11.30 25.97
N LEU A 207 -19.36 10.55 25.72
CA LEU A 207 -20.05 10.63 24.44
C LEU A 207 -20.68 12.02 24.26
N PRO A 208 -20.62 12.61 23.05
CA PRO A 208 -21.39 13.80 22.72
C PRO A 208 -22.88 13.55 22.98
N ASP A 209 -23.63 14.58 23.39
CA ASP A 209 -25.06 14.45 23.69
C ASP A 209 -25.85 13.95 22.45
N ALA A 210 -25.36 14.26 21.24
CA ALA A 210 -25.93 13.81 19.97
C ALA A 210 -25.59 12.34 19.60
N PHE A 211 -24.82 11.59 20.40
CA PHE A 211 -24.48 10.20 20.10
C PHE A 211 -25.70 9.26 20.15
N GLY A 212 -26.68 9.58 21.01
CA GLY A 212 -27.95 8.83 21.08
C GLY A 212 -28.94 9.19 19.96
N THR A 213 -28.64 10.21 19.15
CA THR A 213 -29.45 10.57 17.99
C THR A 213 -29.36 9.45 16.96
N GLY A 214 -30.50 8.93 16.51
CA GLY A 214 -30.51 7.90 15.48
C GLY A 214 -29.89 8.37 14.16
N PRO A 215 -29.34 7.45 13.33
CA PRO A 215 -28.64 7.79 12.09
C PRO A 215 -29.30 8.84 11.20
N ALA A 216 -30.59 8.68 10.93
CA ALA A 216 -31.35 9.56 10.05
C ALA A 216 -31.54 10.99 10.58
N ALA A 217 -31.29 11.21 11.87
CA ALA A 217 -31.41 12.51 12.53
C ALA A 217 -30.05 13.14 12.90
N LEU A 218 -28.93 12.42 12.67
CA LEU A 218 -27.59 12.95 12.95
C LEU A 218 -27.02 13.67 11.72
N ALA A 219 -26.76 14.96 11.85
CA ALA A 219 -26.11 15.75 10.80
C ALA A 219 -24.66 15.29 10.55
N ALA A 220 -24.24 15.24 9.27
CA ALA A 220 -22.91 14.76 8.89
C ALA A 220 -21.77 15.63 9.45
N ASP A 221 -21.96 16.94 9.56
CA ASP A 221 -20.96 17.84 10.15
C ASP A 221 -20.82 17.63 11.66
N THR A 222 -21.94 17.34 12.36
CA THR A 222 -21.92 16.97 13.78
C THR A 222 -21.13 15.68 13.98
N PHE A 223 -21.38 14.66 13.15
CA PHE A 223 -20.61 13.41 13.17
C PHE A 223 -19.13 13.65 12.90
N ARG A 224 -18.77 14.44 11.87
CA ARG A 224 -17.39 14.72 11.48
C ARG A 224 -16.62 15.50 12.55
N ALA A 225 -17.30 16.32 13.34
CA ALA A 225 -16.70 17.08 14.44
C ALA A 225 -16.38 16.22 15.67
N TRP A 226 -16.87 14.98 15.75
CA TRP A 226 -16.57 14.09 16.87
C TRP A 226 -15.12 13.57 16.82
N PRO A 227 -14.51 13.25 17.97
CA PRO A 227 -13.26 12.48 17.98
C PRO A 227 -13.42 11.17 17.20
N GLU A 228 -12.39 10.75 16.48
CA GLU A 228 -12.44 9.58 15.60
C GLU A 228 -12.93 8.31 16.31
N ALA A 229 -12.48 8.08 17.54
CA ALA A 229 -12.94 6.95 18.35
C ALA A 229 -14.46 6.98 18.62
N VAL A 230 -15.05 8.16 18.76
CA VAL A 230 -16.50 8.34 18.92
C VAL A 230 -17.21 8.10 17.59
N GLN A 231 -16.63 8.55 16.47
CA GLN A 231 -17.17 8.27 15.14
C GLN A 231 -17.23 6.76 14.86
N VAL A 232 -16.13 6.05 15.10
CA VAL A 232 -16.04 4.59 14.96
C VAL A 232 -17.05 3.90 15.87
N ALA A 233 -17.11 4.27 17.15
CA ALA A 233 -18.07 3.74 18.10
C ALA A 233 -19.54 3.95 17.67
N TYR A 234 -19.85 5.10 17.06
CA TYR A 234 -21.18 5.38 16.54
C TYR A 234 -21.53 4.51 15.33
N VAL A 235 -20.58 4.34 14.39
CA VAL A 235 -20.79 3.48 13.21
C VAL A 235 -20.96 2.02 13.62
N LEU A 236 -20.28 1.57 14.68
CA LEU A 236 -20.45 0.23 15.24
C LEU A 236 -21.80 0.05 15.93
N ALA A 237 -22.23 1.06 16.69
CA ALA A 237 -23.48 1.00 17.44
C ALA A 237 -24.73 1.07 16.55
N ASN A 238 -24.65 1.78 15.43
CA ASN A 238 -25.80 2.06 14.58
C ASN A 238 -25.69 1.48 13.16
N GLY A 239 -24.53 0.96 12.79
CA GLY A 239 -24.26 0.46 11.44
C GLY A 239 -24.81 -0.92 11.21
N THR A 240 -25.15 -1.19 9.96
CA THR A 240 -25.58 -2.52 9.51
C THR A 240 -24.64 -3.04 8.43
N GLY A 241 -24.53 -4.37 8.30
CA GLY A 241 -23.68 -5.03 7.29
C GLY A 241 -22.22 -5.22 7.71
N GLU A 242 -21.43 -5.82 6.81
CA GLU A 242 -19.99 -6.04 6.98
C GLU A 242 -19.22 -5.49 5.75
N PRO A 243 -18.43 -4.41 5.88
CA PRO A 243 -18.24 -3.60 7.09
C PRO A 243 -19.51 -2.80 7.48
N PRO A 244 -19.68 -2.43 8.77
CA PRO A 244 -20.83 -1.65 9.24
C PRO A 244 -20.92 -0.29 8.52
N LYS A 245 -22.12 0.03 8.03
CA LYS A 245 -22.44 1.29 7.34
C LYS A 245 -23.60 2.00 8.03
N VAL A 246 -23.47 3.32 8.20
CA VAL A 246 -24.50 4.20 8.77
C VAL A 246 -24.83 5.31 7.80
N ALA A 247 -26.10 5.40 7.39
CA ALA A 247 -26.62 6.54 6.63
C ALA A 247 -27.01 7.68 7.58
N LEU A 248 -26.38 8.85 7.42
CA LEU A 248 -26.61 10.04 8.24
C LEU A 248 -27.76 10.90 7.68
N GLN A 249 -28.20 11.92 8.44
CA GLN A 249 -29.28 12.83 8.05
C GLN A 249 -29.03 13.53 6.70
N THR A 250 -27.78 13.90 6.44
CA THR A 250 -27.40 14.52 5.17
C THR A 250 -27.65 13.51 4.05
N PRO A 251 -28.56 13.80 3.09
CA PRO A 251 -28.86 12.88 2.01
C PRO A 251 -27.59 12.45 1.30
N GLY A 252 -27.38 11.14 1.23
CA GLY A 252 -26.18 10.59 0.64
C GLY A 252 -24.94 10.79 1.51
N ALA A 253 -24.99 10.76 2.84
CA ALA A 253 -23.78 10.65 3.67
C ALA A 253 -23.78 9.27 4.35
N ILE A 254 -22.88 8.38 3.93
CA ILE A 254 -22.64 7.06 4.55
C ILE A 254 -21.32 7.11 5.31
N ALA A 255 -21.40 6.98 6.63
CA ALA A 255 -20.24 6.67 7.44
C ALA A 255 -20.01 5.15 7.40
N THR A 256 -18.83 4.71 6.98
CA THR A 256 -18.43 3.30 6.99
C THR A 256 -17.13 3.14 7.75
N ILE A 257 -16.91 1.95 8.30
CA ILE A 257 -15.63 1.58 8.87
C ILE A 257 -14.76 1.02 7.74
N THR A 258 -13.62 1.64 7.48
CA THR A 258 -12.65 1.11 6.50
C THR A 258 -11.47 0.53 7.26
N ARG A 259 -11.17 -0.76 7.01
CA ARG A 259 -9.95 -1.40 7.48
C ARG A 259 -8.82 -1.00 6.56
N PHE A 260 -7.93 -0.12 7.02
CA PHE A 260 -6.67 0.14 6.32
C PHE A 260 -5.67 -0.93 6.79
N GLY A 261 -5.05 -1.65 5.85
CA GLY A 261 -4.11 -2.74 6.16
C GLY A 261 -3.03 -2.25 7.12
N GLY A 262 -2.95 -2.89 8.30
CA GLY A 262 -2.07 -2.48 9.40
C GLY A 262 -2.76 -2.30 10.75
N GLY A 263 -4.10 -2.25 10.80
CA GLY A 263 -4.87 -2.15 12.04
C GLY A 263 -5.76 -0.91 12.08
N MET A 264 -5.29 0.22 11.51
CA MET A 264 -6.01 1.49 11.51
C MET A 264 -7.42 1.37 10.95
N THR A 265 -8.38 1.68 11.82
CA THR A 265 -9.81 1.55 11.57
C THR A 265 -10.42 2.94 11.71
N GLY A 266 -10.46 3.69 10.61
CA GLY A 266 -11.05 5.03 10.57
C GLY A 266 -12.51 4.98 10.13
N ALA A 267 -13.35 5.84 10.71
CA ALA A 267 -14.69 6.09 10.19
C ALA A 267 -14.56 7.00 8.97
N MET A 268 -14.80 6.44 7.78
CA MET A 268 -14.79 7.22 6.54
C MET A 268 -16.22 7.66 6.23
N LEU A 269 -16.44 8.96 6.21
CA LEU A 269 -17.68 9.55 5.71
C LEU A 269 -17.61 9.62 4.18
N MET A 270 -18.19 8.63 3.51
CA MET A 270 -18.45 8.69 2.08
C MET A 270 -19.71 9.50 1.86
N LEU A 271 -19.70 10.45 0.94
CA LEU A 271 -20.96 10.90 0.38
C LEU A 271 -21.49 9.73 -0.47
N ALA A 272 -22.48 8.99 0.04
CA ALA A 272 -23.35 8.17 -0.79
C ALA A 272 -23.78 8.98 -2.00
N ASN A 273 -23.58 8.34 -3.15
CA ASN A 273 -24.03 8.72 -4.47
C ASN A 273 -25.20 9.74 -4.42
N PRO A 274 -24.95 11.03 -4.72
CA PRO A 274 -26.00 12.05 -4.74
C PRO A 274 -26.84 11.85 -5.99
N THR A 275 -27.69 10.83 -5.98
CA THR A 275 -28.81 10.76 -6.91
C THR A 275 -30.06 10.35 -6.11
N PRO A 276 -30.92 11.31 -5.75
CA PRO A 276 -32.33 11.09 -6.06
C PRO A 276 -32.37 10.79 -7.56
N ASN A 277 -32.85 9.60 -7.92
CA ASN A 277 -33.02 9.09 -9.28
C ASN A 277 -32.95 10.19 -10.36
N ILE A 278 -31.88 10.17 -11.16
CA ILE A 278 -31.94 10.83 -12.46
C ILE A 278 -33.06 10.11 -13.20
N TYR A 279 -34.10 10.83 -13.62
CA TYR A 279 -35.19 10.26 -14.41
C TYR A 279 -34.62 9.44 -15.58
N GLY A 280 -34.80 8.12 -15.53
CA GLY A 280 -34.26 7.16 -16.51
C GLY A 280 -33.27 6.11 -15.97
N SER A 281 -32.84 6.19 -14.71
CA SER A 281 -31.89 5.22 -14.13
C SER A 281 -32.52 3.99 -13.46
N ASP A 282 -33.85 3.94 -13.31
CA ASP A 282 -34.53 2.75 -12.77
C ASP A 282 -34.53 1.61 -13.79
N LYS A 283 -34.41 0.37 -13.29
CA LYS A 283 -34.21 -0.88 -14.03
C LYS A 283 -35.24 -1.17 -15.14
N ASP A 284 -36.34 -0.42 -15.19
CA ASP A 284 -37.46 -0.59 -16.13
C ASP A 284 -37.77 0.66 -16.96
N LEU A 285 -36.98 1.75 -16.85
CA LEU A 285 -37.11 2.92 -17.71
C LEU A 285 -36.18 2.77 -18.92
N SER A 286 -36.75 2.37 -20.06
CA SER A 286 -36.00 2.29 -21.31
C SER A 286 -35.46 3.68 -21.67
N GLY A 287 -34.27 3.77 -22.27
CA GLY A 287 -33.74 5.05 -22.78
C GLY A 287 -34.49 5.59 -23.99
N ALA A 288 -35.50 4.86 -24.50
CA ALA A 288 -36.27 5.22 -25.69
C ALA A 288 -37.00 6.56 -25.54
N PRO A 289 -37.69 6.90 -24.44
CA PRO A 289 -38.37 8.19 -24.29
C PRO A 289 -37.40 9.37 -24.27
N ASN A 290 -36.17 9.19 -23.79
CA ASN A 290 -35.16 10.26 -23.82
C ASN A 290 -34.52 10.42 -25.20
N ALA A 291 -34.36 9.32 -25.96
CA ALA A 291 -33.96 9.39 -27.36
C ALA A 291 -35.06 10.04 -28.20
N ASP A 292 -36.30 9.59 -28.05
CA ASP A 292 -37.48 10.13 -28.75
C ASP A 292 -37.72 11.60 -28.38
N ASN A 293 -37.60 11.98 -27.09
CA ASN A 293 -37.74 13.38 -26.66
C ASN A 293 -36.55 14.25 -27.08
N ALA A 294 -35.32 13.73 -27.16
CA ALA A 294 -34.20 14.48 -27.70
C ALA A 294 -34.36 14.72 -29.20
N GLU A 295 -34.91 13.74 -29.93
CA GLU A 295 -35.27 13.87 -31.34
C GLU A 295 -36.45 14.85 -31.54
N LEU A 296 -37.38 14.91 -30.58
CA LEU A 296 -38.52 15.83 -30.58
C LEU A 296 -38.16 17.28 -30.21
N LEU A 297 -37.26 17.47 -29.23
CA LEU A 297 -36.84 18.78 -28.71
C LEU A 297 -35.70 19.39 -29.53
N PHE A 298 -34.88 18.57 -30.19
CA PHE A 298 -33.78 19.00 -31.05
C PHE A 298 -33.81 18.30 -32.42
N PRO A 299 -34.89 18.44 -33.22
CA PRO A 299 -35.00 17.77 -34.51
C PRO A 299 -33.90 18.18 -35.52
N THR A 300 -33.18 19.26 -35.23
CA THR A 300 -32.14 19.89 -36.07
C THR A 300 -30.73 19.90 -35.46
N LEU A 301 -30.43 19.08 -34.45
CA LEU A 301 -29.04 18.91 -33.99
C LEU A 301 -28.20 18.23 -35.08
N ASN A 302 -27.25 18.98 -35.64
CA ASN A 302 -26.10 18.55 -36.46
C ASN A 302 -26.26 17.24 -37.24
N GLY A 303 -26.88 17.34 -38.43
CA GLY A 303 -26.70 16.36 -39.50
C GLY A 303 -27.94 15.63 -39.98
N THR A 304 -29.14 15.92 -39.46
CA THR A 304 -30.37 15.37 -40.04
C THR A 304 -30.61 15.95 -41.43
N PRO A 305 -30.61 15.14 -42.51
CA PRO A 305 -30.92 15.62 -43.85
C PRO A 305 -32.42 15.96 -43.93
N GLY A 306 -32.73 17.23 -44.15
CA GLY A 306 -34.09 17.67 -44.49
C GLY A 306 -34.69 18.70 -43.54
N LYS A 307 -34.36 19.99 -43.80
CA LYS A 307 -35.08 21.26 -43.54
C LYS A 307 -34.08 22.36 -43.13
N THR A 308 -33.60 23.29 -43.94
CA THR A 308 -33.51 23.47 -45.39
C THR A 308 -32.14 24.11 -45.64
N LEU A 309 -31.31 23.45 -46.44
CA LEU A 309 -30.02 23.93 -46.98
C LEU A 309 -30.21 25.01 -48.07
N ASP A 310 -31.33 25.74 -48.05
CA ASP A 310 -31.79 26.52 -49.21
C ASP A 310 -31.11 27.89 -49.27
N ASP A 311 -30.79 28.49 -48.12
CA ASP A 311 -29.97 29.71 -48.04
C ASP A 311 -28.47 29.37 -48.00
N LYS A 312 -27.96 28.86 -49.12
CA LYS A 312 -26.52 28.67 -49.27
C LYS A 312 -25.83 30.04 -49.35
N PRO A 313 -24.72 30.24 -48.62
CA PRO A 313 -23.88 31.42 -48.78
C PRO A 313 -23.60 31.70 -50.25
N SER A 314 -23.57 32.97 -50.66
CA SER A 314 -23.36 33.38 -52.05
C SER A 314 -22.04 32.86 -52.65
N ASN A 315 -21.09 32.49 -51.79
CA ASN A 315 -19.80 31.90 -52.15
C ASN A 315 -19.77 30.35 -52.12
N PHE A 316 -20.89 29.65 -51.89
CA PHE A 316 -20.95 28.18 -51.89
C PHE A 316 -20.61 27.54 -53.25
N THR A 317 -20.81 28.28 -54.35
CA THR A 317 -20.50 27.80 -55.70
C THR A 317 -19.04 27.98 -56.09
N LYS A 318 -18.24 28.71 -55.29
CA LYS A 318 -16.79 28.87 -55.53
C LYS A 318 -16.10 27.50 -55.49
N LEU A 319 -15.13 27.30 -56.37
CA LEU A 319 -14.24 26.13 -56.32
C LEU A 319 -13.37 26.17 -55.05
N PRO A 320 -12.83 25.03 -54.58
CA PRO A 320 -12.02 24.99 -53.35
C PRO A 320 -10.82 25.94 -53.37
N ASP A 321 -10.21 26.17 -54.53
CA ASP A 321 -9.08 27.09 -54.73
C ASP A 321 -9.46 28.57 -54.83
N GLN A 322 -10.77 28.88 -54.82
CA GLN A 322 -11.32 30.24 -54.87
C GLN A 322 -11.99 30.65 -53.55
N LEU A 323 -12.19 29.70 -52.65
CA LEU A 323 -12.83 29.89 -51.35
C LEU A 323 -11.75 30.06 -50.27
N THR A 324 -11.83 31.12 -49.48
CA THR A 324 -10.88 31.32 -48.37
C THR A 324 -11.24 30.43 -47.17
N PRO A 325 -10.27 29.99 -46.34
CA PRO A 325 -10.56 29.24 -45.11
C PRO A 325 -11.50 29.98 -44.16
N LYS A 326 -11.39 31.31 -44.10
CA LYS A 326 -12.25 32.17 -43.26
C LYS A 326 -13.70 32.14 -43.74
N GLU A 327 -13.94 32.22 -45.05
CA GLU A 327 -15.27 32.10 -45.63
C GLU A 327 -15.88 30.72 -45.34
N PHE A 328 -15.11 29.64 -45.55
CA PHE A 328 -15.55 28.28 -45.26
C PHE A 328 -15.88 28.08 -43.78
N GLY A 329 -15.01 28.53 -42.88
CA GLY A 329 -15.17 28.40 -41.42
C GLY A 329 -16.37 29.18 -40.86
N ALA A 330 -16.86 30.21 -41.57
CA ALA A 330 -18.04 30.97 -41.20
C ALA A 330 -19.36 30.26 -41.53
N TRP A 331 -19.34 29.19 -42.32
CA TRP A 331 -20.54 28.45 -42.69
C TRP A 331 -21.03 27.51 -41.59
N HIS A 332 -22.32 27.22 -41.61
CA HIS A 332 -22.89 26.15 -40.79
C HIS A 332 -22.29 24.79 -41.16
N THR A 333 -22.03 23.91 -40.18
CA THR A 333 -21.37 22.61 -40.39
C THR A 333 -22.09 21.73 -41.42
N ALA A 334 -23.42 21.79 -41.49
CA ALA A 334 -24.19 21.08 -42.53
C ALA A 334 -23.83 21.53 -43.96
N ILE A 335 -23.65 22.85 -44.16
CA ILE A 335 -23.26 23.43 -45.46
C ILE A 335 -21.81 23.06 -45.78
N GLN A 336 -20.93 23.07 -44.77
CA GLN A 336 -19.54 22.63 -44.95
C GLN A 336 -19.45 21.16 -45.37
N ILE A 337 -20.24 20.27 -44.74
CA ILE A 337 -20.32 18.85 -45.11
C ILE A 337 -20.83 18.69 -46.54
N GLU A 338 -21.90 19.41 -46.92
CA GLU A 338 -22.41 19.38 -48.29
C GLU A 338 -21.37 19.87 -49.30
N TYR A 339 -20.70 20.99 -48.99
CA TYR A 339 -19.67 21.55 -49.84
C TYR A 339 -18.50 20.59 -50.04
N VAL A 340 -17.99 19.99 -48.96
CA VAL A 340 -16.89 19.02 -49.04
C VAL A 340 -17.33 17.83 -49.89
N ARG A 341 -18.51 17.24 -49.65
CA ARG A 341 -19.03 16.14 -50.48
C ARG A 341 -19.13 16.50 -51.96
N LYS A 342 -19.64 17.69 -52.28
CA LYS A 342 -19.77 18.18 -53.66
C LYS A 342 -18.43 18.31 -54.38
N ASN A 343 -17.37 18.67 -53.65
CA ASN A 343 -16.06 18.98 -54.20
C ASN A 343 -15.03 17.86 -54.00
N LEU A 344 -15.42 16.66 -53.54
CA LEU A 344 -14.52 15.51 -53.49
C LEU A 344 -14.15 15.09 -54.91
N GLN A 345 -12.92 15.43 -55.33
CA GLN A 345 -12.36 15.00 -56.60
C GLN A 345 -11.46 13.77 -56.38
N PRO A 346 -11.59 12.69 -57.16
CA PRO A 346 -10.71 11.52 -57.05
C PRO A 346 -9.21 11.84 -57.17
N SER A 347 -8.88 12.91 -57.91
CA SER A 347 -7.52 13.40 -58.13
C SER A 347 -6.88 14.09 -56.93
N GLN A 348 -7.66 14.55 -55.94
CA GLN A 348 -7.16 15.21 -54.74
C GLN A 348 -7.32 14.32 -53.51
N ASN A 349 -6.23 14.04 -52.78
CA ASN A 349 -6.23 13.20 -51.57
C ASN A 349 -6.93 11.84 -51.75
N GLY A 350 -6.87 11.26 -52.95
CA GLY A 350 -7.58 10.02 -53.29
C GLY A 350 -9.12 10.10 -53.16
N GLY A 351 -9.70 11.28 -53.29
CA GLY A 351 -11.15 11.51 -53.14
C GLY A 351 -11.65 11.45 -51.70
N LYS A 352 -10.78 11.65 -50.71
CA LYS A 352 -11.15 11.55 -49.27
C LYS A 352 -11.27 12.89 -48.56
N ALA A 353 -10.61 13.94 -49.06
CA ALA A 353 -10.58 15.26 -48.43
C ALA A 353 -10.54 16.38 -49.48
N VAL A 354 -11.03 17.56 -49.12
CA VAL A 354 -10.98 18.77 -49.94
C VAL A 354 -10.06 19.78 -49.27
N THR A 355 -9.10 20.31 -50.02
CA THR A 355 -8.23 21.41 -49.58
C THR A 355 -8.79 22.72 -50.11
N ILE A 356 -9.10 23.63 -49.21
CA ILE A 356 -9.79 24.90 -49.45
C ILE A 356 -8.81 26.04 -49.20
N GLY A 357 -8.65 26.96 -50.14
CA GLY A 357 -7.81 28.14 -49.97
C GLY A 357 -7.32 28.74 -51.27
N THR A 358 -7.11 30.06 -51.28
CA THR A 358 -6.71 30.83 -52.48
C THR A 358 -5.19 30.87 -52.71
N SER A 359 -4.40 30.40 -51.75
CA SER A 359 -2.94 30.32 -51.84
C SER A 359 -2.40 29.17 -51.01
N ALA A 360 -1.21 28.66 -51.33
CA ALA A 360 -0.59 27.55 -50.59
C ALA A 360 -0.35 27.86 -49.10
N SER A 361 -0.19 29.14 -48.74
CA SER A 361 0.00 29.60 -47.36
C SER A 361 -1.31 29.78 -46.57
N GLU A 362 -2.45 29.75 -47.24
CA GLU A 362 -3.77 30.01 -46.64
C GLU A 362 -4.75 28.92 -47.07
N THR A 363 -4.39 27.66 -46.78
CA THR A 363 -5.26 26.51 -47.03
C THR A 363 -5.75 25.86 -45.75
N VAL A 364 -6.90 25.20 -45.85
CA VAL A 364 -7.45 24.31 -44.83
C VAL A 364 -7.90 23.02 -45.50
N THR A 365 -7.55 21.87 -44.94
CA THR A 365 -8.01 20.57 -45.45
C THR A 365 -9.13 20.04 -44.58
N ALA A 366 -10.26 19.71 -45.20
CA ALA A 366 -11.43 19.18 -44.52
C ALA A 366 -11.86 17.84 -45.12
N PHE A 367 -12.30 16.91 -44.26
CA PHE A 367 -12.94 15.67 -44.68
C PHE A 367 -14.18 15.37 -43.84
N VAL A 368 -15.10 14.61 -44.42
CA VAL A 368 -16.32 14.18 -43.73
C VAL A 368 -16.03 12.83 -43.07
N ALA A 369 -16.43 12.68 -41.81
CA ALA A 369 -16.38 11.42 -41.07
C ALA A 369 -17.07 10.29 -41.84
N ALA A 370 -16.66 9.04 -41.64
CA ALA A 370 -17.24 7.87 -42.29
C ALA A 370 -18.76 7.74 -42.06
N GLY A 371 -19.24 8.15 -40.88
CA GLY A 371 -20.68 8.21 -40.57
C GLY A 371 -21.44 9.34 -41.27
N GLY A 372 -20.76 10.24 -41.97
CA GLY A 372 -21.36 11.29 -42.78
C GLY A 372 -21.94 12.48 -42.00
N THR A 373 -21.89 12.47 -40.67
CA THR A 373 -22.54 13.47 -39.81
C THR A 373 -21.59 14.52 -39.26
N LYS A 374 -20.28 14.28 -39.33
CA LYS A 374 -19.25 15.14 -38.74
C LYS A 374 -18.25 15.58 -39.79
N LEU A 375 -17.81 16.83 -39.67
CA LEU A 375 -16.71 17.39 -40.45
C LEU A 375 -15.46 17.47 -39.58
N TYR A 376 -14.32 17.08 -40.12
CA TYR A 376 -13.02 17.29 -39.50
C TYR A 376 -12.20 18.28 -40.33
N THR A 377 -11.69 19.30 -39.66
CA THR A 377 -10.76 20.28 -40.22
C THR A 377 -9.35 19.92 -39.77
N VAL A 378 -8.56 19.31 -40.65
CA VAL A 378 -7.30 18.64 -40.30
C VAL A 378 -6.32 19.57 -39.61
N ASP A 379 -6.17 20.79 -40.12
CA ASP A 379 -5.23 21.81 -39.62
C ASP A 379 -5.48 22.23 -38.16
N THR A 380 -6.70 22.03 -37.67
CA THR A 380 -7.14 22.41 -36.32
C THR A 380 -7.18 21.23 -35.34
N LEU A 381 -6.99 20.00 -35.83
CA LEU A 381 -7.06 18.82 -34.99
C LEU A 381 -5.94 18.82 -33.94
N GLN A 382 -6.32 18.52 -32.71
CA GLN A 382 -5.40 18.23 -31.62
C GLN A 382 -5.29 16.72 -31.40
N LYS A 383 -4.29 16.30 -30.60
CA LYS A 383 -4.12 14.89 -30.23
C LYS A 383 -5.39 14.27 -29.62
N ALA A 384 -6.07 15.03 -28.75
CA ALA A 384 -7.29 14.58 -28.09
C ALA A 384 -8.45 14.38 -29.07
N ASP A 385 -8.53 15.19 -30.13
CA ASP A 385 -9.54 15.03 -31.17
C ASP A 385 -9.31 13.75 -31.95
N ILE A 386 -8.05 13.52 -32.36
CA ILE A 386 -7.63 12.32 -33.11
C ILE A 386 -7.85 11.06 -32.28
N ALA A 387 -7.51 11.07 -30.99
CA ALA A 387 -7.70 9.93 -30.09
C ALA A 387 -9.18 9.54 -29.89
N ARG A 388 -10.10 10.50 -30.05
CA ARG A 388 -11.55 10.28 -29.97
C ARG A 388 -12.19 9.89 -31.31
N MET A 389 -11.43 9.94 -32.41
CA MET A 389 -11.95 9.56 -33.72
C MET A 389 -12.22 8.05 -33.78
N PRO A 390 -13.34 7.63 -34.41
CA PRO A 390 -13.52 6.25 -34.84
C PRO A 390 -12.35 5.75 -35.68
N LEU A 391 -12.08 4.44 -35.64
CA LEU A 391 -10.97 3.82 -36.37
C LEU A 391 -10.99 4.12 -37.87
N ALA A 392 -12.18 4.11 -38.49
CA ALA A 392 -12.36 4.44 -39.91
C ALA A 392 -11.93 5.88 -40.24
N ASP A 393 -12.23 6.83 -39.33
CA ASP A 393 -11.85 8.23 -39.48
C ASP A 393 -10.34 8.41 -39.26
N GLN A 394 -9.76 7.73 -38.27
CA GLN A 394 -8.30 7.74 -38.06
C GLN A 394 -7.55 7.19 -39.26
N THR A 395 -8.05 6.10 -39.87
CA THR A 395 -7.45 5.50 -41.06
C THR A 395 -7.57 6.42 -42.28
N THR A 396 -8.70 7.13 -42.40
CA THR A 396 -8.88 8.15 -43.43
C THR A 396 -7.88 9.28 -43.26
N LEU A 397 -7.79 9.85 -42.05
CA LEU A 397 -6.84 10.91 -41.70
C LEU A 397 -5.38 10.48 -41.93
N ALA A 398 -5.01 9.27 -41.50
CA ALA A 398 -3.66 8.72 -41.66
C ALA A 398 -3.22 8.64 -43.13
N GLY A 399 -4.17 8.48 -44.05
CA GLY A 399 -3.92 8.41 -45.49
C GLY A 399 -3.92 9.75 -46.22
N LEU A 400 -4.15 10.88 -45.54
CA LEU A 400 -4.11 12.21 -46.16
C LEU A 400 -2.67 12.73 -46.23
N ASP A 401 -2.29 13.34 -47.35
CA ASP A 401 -0.94 13.87 -47.55
C ASP A 401 -0.58 14.96 -46.52
N ILE A 402 -1.53 15.82 -46.18
CA ILE A 402 -1.36 16.86 -45.15
C ILE A 402 -1.08 16.28 -43.76
N PHE A 403 -1.51 15.05 -43.49
CA PHE A 403 -1.18 14.34 -42.27
C PHE A 403 0.15 13.58 -42.39
N ALA A 404 0.34 12.88 -43.52
CA ALA A 404 1.46 11.97 -43.76
C ALA A 404 2.79 12.66 -44.09
N ASN A 405 2.77 13.94 -44.51
CA ASN A 405 3.97 14.68 -44.89
C ASN A 405 5.04 14.64 -43.78
N ALA A 406 6.21 14.11 -44.10
CA ALA A 406 7.27 13.81 -43.13
C ALA A 406 8.00 15.05 -42.57
N THR A 407 7.80 16.22 -43.17
CA THR A 407 8.51 17.46 -42.80
C THR A 407 7.58 18.48 -42.15
N THR A 408 6.38 18.65 -42.69
CA THR A 408 5.44 19.70 -42.27
C THR A 408 4.06 19.17 -41.89
N GLY A 409 3.83 17.85 -42.01
CA GLY A 409 2.53 17.25 -41.79
C GLY A 409 2.10 17.32 -40.33
N LEU A 410 0.77 17.26 -40.11
CA LEU A 410 0.18 17.32 -38.78
C LEU A 410 0.76 16.25 -37.84
N ARG A 411 1.12 15.06 -38.35
CA ARG A 411 1.72 14.01 -37.52
C ARG A 411 3.01 14.48 -36.84
N ILE A 412 3.86 15.23 -37.54
CA ILE A 412 5.15 15.69 -37.01
C ILE A 412 4.90 16.78 -35.97
N LYS A 413 4.03 17.74 -36.29
CA LYS A 413 3.63 18.82 -35.37
C LYS A 413 3.09 18.29 -34.05
N LEU A 414 2.34 17.18 -34.09
CA LEU A 414 1.73 16.55 -32.91
C LEU A 414 2.54 15.37 -32.34
N ASN A 415 3.73 15.05 -32.88
CA ASN A 415 4.52 13.88 -32.49
C ASN A 415 3.69 12.57 -32.48
N LEU A 416 3.06 12.28 -33.62
CA LEU A 416 2.22 11.10 -33.87
C LEU A 416 2.88 10.16 -34.89
N THR A 417 2.60 8.86 -34.75
CA THR A 417 3.00 7.80 -35.69
C THR A 417 1.78 7.03 -36.18
N VAL A 418 1.84 6.53 -37.41
CA VAL A 418 0.86 5.59 -38.00
C VAL A 418 1.39 4.16 -38.02
N SER A 419 2.64 3.95 -37.59
CA SER A 419 3.27 2.64 -37.57
C SER A 419 2.81 1.85 -36.35
N LYS A 420 1.78 1.03 -36.54
CA LYS A 420 1.28 0.11 -35.50
C LYS A 420 2.36 -0.87 -35.05
N THR A 421 3.18 -1.37 -35.98
CA THR A 421 4.30 -2.27 -35.67
C THR A 421 5.30 -1.60 -34.74
N GLU A 422 5.74 -0.37 -35.05
CA GLU A 422 6.70 0.37 -34.22
C GLU A 422 6.23 0.52 -32.77
N VAL A 423 4.97 0.92 -32.54
CA VAL A 423 4.45 1.09 -31.17
C VAL A 423 4.20 -0.24 -30.46
N THR A 424 3.82 -1.29 -31.19
CA THR A 424 3.65 -2.64 -30.65
C THR A 424 5.00 -3.23 -30.24
N ASP A 425 6.05 -2.99 -31.02
CA ASP A 425 7.41 -3.44 -30.72
C ASP A 425 7.97 -2.79 -29.45
N LEU A 426 7.65 -1.51 -29.20
CA LEU A 426 8.01 -0.84 -27.93
C LEU A 426 7.39 -1.54 -26.71
N VAL A 427 6.09 -1.86 -26.78
CA VAL A 427 5.39 -2.56 -25.69
C VAL A 427 5.92 -3.98 -25.52
N ASN A 428 6.12 -4.71 -26.62
CA ASN A 428 6.64 -6.08 -26.59
C ASN A 428 8.09 -6.15 -26.09
N ALA A 429 8.92 -5.15 -26.41
CA ALA A 429 10.26 -5.02 -25.86
C ALA A 429 10.21 -4.82 -24.34
N ALA A 430 9.29 -4.00 -23.83
CA ALA A 430 9.09 -3.83 -22.39
C ALA A 430 8.61 -5.13 -21.71
N ILE A 431 7.65 -5.85 -22.30
CA ILE A 431 7.21 -7.16 -21.82
C ILE A 431 8.37 -8.16 -21.81
N THR A 432 9.16 -8.19 -22.87
CA THR A 432 10.34 -9.05 -22.98
C THR A 432 11.37 -8.70 -21.92
N ASN A 433 11.62 -7.41 -21.66
CA ASN A 433 12.53 -6.97 -20.62
C ASN A 433 12.05 -7.40 -19.23
N ILE A 434 10.77 -7.21 -18.89
CA ILE A 434 10.20 -7.67 -17.62
C ILE A 434 10.31 -9.20 -17.48
N ASN A 435 10.07 -9.95 -18.56
CA ASN A 435 10.18 -11.41 -18.58
C ASN A 435 11.63 -11.92 -18.67
N ALA A 436 12.58 -11.13 -19.14
CA ALA A 436 13.99 -11.49 -19.19
C ALA A 436 14.66 -11.33 -17.82
N MET A 437 14.02 -10.60 -16.90
CA MET A 437 14.34 -10.57 -15.47
C MET A 437 13.85 -11.85 -14.76
N VAL A 438 14.08 -13.00 -15.40
CA VAL A 438 13.73 -14.39 -14.98
C VAL A 438 15.02 -15.13 -14.60
N PRO A 439 14.98 -16.08 -13.64
CA PRO A 439 16.18 -16.70 -13.07
C PRO A 439 16.96 -17.48 -14.12
N GLY A 440 18.19 -17.05 -14.44
CA GLY A 440 19.06 -17.81 -15.36
C GLY A 440 20.51 -17.35 -15.52
N GLY A 441 20.91 -16.18 -15.00
CA GLY A 441 22.28 -15.65 -15.15
C GLY A 441 23.11 -15.75 -13.87
N THR A 442 24.36 -16.21 -13.99
CA THR A 442 25.32 -16.32 -12.87
C THR A 442 25.42 -15.05 -12.01
N PRO A 443 25.57 -15.20 -10.68
CA PRO A 443 25.38 -14.12 -9.71
C PRO A 443 26.53 -13.09 -9.73
N GLN A 444 26.30 -11.94 -10.38
CA GLN A 444 27.10 -10.72 -10.16
C GLN A 444 26.42 -9.84 -9.10
N VAL A 445 26.43 -10.36 -7.88
CA VAL A 445 26.31 -9.74 -6.53
C VAL A 445 25.17 -8.74 -6.25
N PHE A 446 24.78 -7.79 -7.11
CA PHE A 446 23.53 -7.00 -6.98
C PHE A 446 22.86 -6.64 -8.31
N LYS A 447 23.39 -7.09 -9.45
CA LYS A 447 22.84 -6.79 -10.78
C LYS A 447 22.06 -7.94 -11.43
N GLY A 448 21.74 -8.99 -10.65
CA GLY A 448 20.78 -9.99 -11.09
C GLY A 448 19.39 -9.44 -10.86
N ASN A 449 18.61 -9.26 -11.92
CA ASN A 449 17.29 -8.63 -11.88
C ASN A 449 16.18 -9.60 -11.42
N ASP A 450 16.51 -10.69 -10.75
CA ASP A 450 15.75 -11.94 -10.84
C ASP A 450 15.15 -12.37 -9.51
N PHE A 451 14.08 -11.71 -9.04
CA PHE A 451 13.51 -12.08 -7.73
C PHE A 451 11.99 -12.09 -7.62
N MET A 452 11.28 -11.40 -8.50
CA MET A 452 9.82 -11.41 -8.49
C MET A 452 9.27 -12.74 -9.00
N SER A 453 8.26 -13.31 -8.34
CA SER A 453 7.59 -14.52 -8.83
C SER A 453 6.94 -14.29 -10.20
N ALA A 454 6.75 -15.38 -10.96
CA ALA A 454 6.09 -15.29 -12.27
C ALA A 454 4.66 -14.73 -12.18
N ALA A 455 3.94 -15.06 -11.10
CA ALA A 455 2.60 -14.54 -10.83
C ALA A 455 2.62 -13.01 -10.63
N ASN A 456 3.58 -12.52 -9.84
CA ASN A 456 3.73 -11.08 -9.57
C ASN A 456 4.18 -10.32 -10.83
N ARG A 457 5.11 -10.87 -11.62
CA ARG A 457 5.50 -10.28 -12.93
C ARG A 457 4.33 -10.19 -13.90
N LYS A 458 3.42 -11.16 -13.86
CA LYS A 458 2.25 -11.20 -14.76
C LYS A 458 1.37 -9.96 -14.61
N ILE A 459 1.28 -9.36 -13.41
CA ILE A 459 0.50 -8.15 -13.18
C ILE A 459 0.98 -7.01 -14.09
N PHE A 460 2.29 -6.76 -14.13
CA PHE A 460 2.88 -5.70 -14.95
C PHE A 460 2.82 -6.01 -16.46
N THR A 461 3.04 -7.26 -16.85
CA THR A 461 2.94 -7.64 -18.27
C THR A 461 1.49 -7.62 -18.77
N ASP A 462 0.51 -7.90 -17.92
CA ASP A 462 -0.91 -7.74 -18.23
C ASP A 462 -1.28 -6.25 -18.40
N GLU A 463 -0.73 -5.34 -17.57
CA GLU A 463 -0.91 -3.89 -17.75
C GLU A 463 -0.36 -3.41 -19.11
N LEU A 464 0.83 -3.87 -19.49
CA LEU A 464 1.40 -3.63 -20.83
C LEU A 464 0.55 -4.28 -21.92
N GLY A 465 -0.05 -5.43 -21.65
CA GLY A 465 -1.02 -6.10 -22.53
C GLY A 465 -2.25 -5.23 -22.84
N LEU A 466 -2.75 -4.46 -21.87
CA LEU A 466 -3.83 -3.49 -22.10
C LEU A 466 -3.41 -2.36 -23.04
N LEU A 467 -2.13 -1.96 -23.03
CA LEU A 467 -1.62 -0.99 -24.01
C LEU A 467 -1.64 -1.57 -25.43
N ASN A 468 -1.24 -2.84 -25.59
CA ASN A 468 -1.33 -3.53 -26.88
C ASN A 468 -2.78 -3.63 -27.37
N GLN A 469 -3.75 -3.87 -26.47
CA GLN A 469 -5.17 -3.88 -26.85
C GLN A 469 -5.66 -2.49 -27.30
N LYS A 470 -5.24 -1.42 -26.62
CA LYS A 470 -5.55 -0.04 -27.06
C LYS A 470 -4.92 0.27 -28.42
N ILE A 471 -3.65 -0.09 -28.61
CA ILE A 471 -2.95 0.03 -29.90
C ILE A 471 -3.68 -0.76 -30.99
N ALA A 472 -4.23 -1.93 -30.66
CA ALA A 472 -4.96 -2.74 -31.61
C ALA A 472 -6.20 -2.04 -32.19
N SER A 473 -6.85 -1.19 -31.38
CA SER A 473 -8.07 -0.44 -31.73
C SER A 473 -7.85 0.90 -32.45
N GLY A 474 -6.61 1.40 -32.53
CA GLY A 474 -6.27 2.68 -33.16
C GLY A 474 -5.56 2.53 -34.51
N ALA A 475 -5.47 3.63 -35.26
CA ALA A 475 -4.65 3.76 -36.46
C ALA A 475 -3.59 4.87 -36.36
N ILE A 476 -3.78 5.84 -35.46
CA ILE A 476 -2.83 6.92 -35.19
C ILE A 476 -2.48 6.91 -33.70
N PHE A 477 -1.19 7.00 -33.39
CA PHE A 477 -0.68 6.82 -32.03
C PHE A 477 0.25 7.96 -31.63
N SER A 478 0.25 8.35 -30.35
CA SER A 478 1.30 9.20 -29.82
C SER A 478 2.42 8.33 -29.24
N LYS A 479 3.55 8.26 -29.95
CA LYS A 479 4.72 7.49 -29.52
C LYS A 479 5.23 7.94 -28.15
N GLY A 480 5.26 9.25 -27.91
CA GLY A 480 5.64 9.84 -26.62
C GLY A 480 4.77 9.34 -25.48
N GLU A 481 3.45 9.45 -25.59
CA GLU A 481 2.53 9.03 -24.52
C GLU A 481 2.56 7.51 -24.27
N ILE A 482 2.74 6.69 -25.30
CA ILE A 482 2.93 5.24 -25.13
C ILE A 482 4.24 4.96 -24.40
N THR A 483 5.33 5.67 -24.75
CA THR A 483 6.63 5.52 -24.09
C THR A 483 6.56 5.94 -22.62
N ASP A 484 5.85 7.02 -22.31
CA ASP A 484 5.64 7.50 -20.94
C ASP A 484 4.83 6.49 -20.12
N GLN A 485 3.81 5.86 -20.72
CA GLN A 485 3.02 4.81 -20.06
C GLN A 485 3.83 3.54 -19.83
N ILE A 486 4.64 3.13 -20.81
CA ILE A 486 5.59 2.01 -20.64
C ILE A 486 6.54 2.33 -19.48
N LYS A 487 7.17 3.50 -19.49
CA LYS A 487 8.11 3.92 -18.46
C LYS A 487 7.47 3.92 -17.07
N LEU A 488 6.24 4.44 -16.95
CA LEU A 488 5.51 4.46 -15.69
C LEU A 488 5.30 3.04 -15.13
N ILE A 489 4.94 2.06 -15.98
CA ILE A 489 4.74 0.66 -15.58
C ILE A 489 6.09 0.01 -15.24
N THR A 490 7.14 0.25 -16.03
CA THR A 490 8.47 -0.33 -15.78
C THR A 490 9.12 0.25 -14.52
N ASP A 491 8.98 1.54 -14.24
CA ASP A 491 9.48 2.17 -13.00
C ASP A 491 8.80 1.52 -11.76
N ARG A 492 7.49 1.24 -11.83
CA ARG A 492 6.76 0.54 -10.75
C ARG A 492 7.20 -0.90 -10.60
N PHE A 493 7.42 -1.59 -11.71
CA PHE A 493 7.97 -2.94 -11.72
C PHE A 493 9.37 -3.00 -11.10
N GLU A 494 10.29 -2.11 -11.50
CA GLU A 494 11.64 -2.03 -10.96
C GLU A 494 11.63 -1.78 -9.45
N ARG A 495 10.78 -0.87 -8.97
CA ARG A 495 10.53 -0.65 -7.54
C ARG A 495 10.12 -1.95 -6.86
N ALA A 496 9.05 -2.60 -7.30
CA ALA A 496 8.58 -3.83 -6.67
C ALA A 496 9.62 -4.98 -6.75
N ASN A 497 10.35 -5.08 -7.85
CA ASN A 497 11.38 -6.10 -8.06
C ASN A 497 12.57 -5.95 -7.12
N CYS A 498 12.97 -4.72 -6.77
CA CYS A 498 14.01 -4.48 -5.76
C CYS A 498 13.66 -5.08 -4.40
N PHE A 499 12.38 -5.07 -4.04
CA PHE A 499 11.88 -5.60 -2.76
C PHE A 499 11.62 -7.11 -2.80
N ALA A 500 11.19 -7.64 -3.96
CA ALA A 500 10.90 -9.05 -4.15
C ALA A 500 12.06 -9.97 -3.73
N LYS A 501 13.31 -9.53 -3.97
CA LYS A 501 14.54 -10.25 -3.56
C LYS A 501 14.50 -10.72 -2.14
N ILE A 502 14.21 -9.79 -1.25
CA ILE A 502 14.29 -10.02 0.19
C ILE A 502 13.00 -10.65 0.67
N ALA A 503 11.88 -10.28 0.05
CA ALA A 503 10.57 -10.77 0.44
C ALA A 503 10.35 -12.24 0.09
N GLU A 504 10.74 -12.68 -1.11
CA GLU A 504 10.48 -14.03 -1.60
C GLU A 504 11.54 -15.05 -1.17
N THR A 505 12.75 -14.63 -0.78
CA THR A 505 13.85 -15.54 -0.37
C THR A 505 13.92 -15.84 1.13
N ASP A 506 12.92 -15.40 1.90
CA ASP A 506 12.95 -15.45 3.37
C ASP A 506 14.19 -14.75 3.99
N GLY A 507 14.86 -13.86 3.25
CA GLY A 507 16.12 -13.21 3.67
C GLY A 507 17.33 -14.15 3.70
N ARG A 508 17.20 -15.41 3.26
CA ARG A 508 18.31 -16.34 3.11
C ARG A 508 18.96 -16.11 1.76
N ILE A 509 20.09 -15.42 1.74
CA ILE A 509 20.85 -15.22 0.50
C ILE A 509 21.99 -16.22 0.47
N ASP A 510 21.78 -17.27 -0.32
CA ASP A 510 22.67 -18.41 -0.34
C ASP A 510 23.88 -18.16 -1.25
N ARG A 511 24.87 -17.40 -0.76
CA ARG A 511 26.12 -17.23 -1.53
C ARG A 511 26.97 -18.50 -1.56
N ASN A 512 26.83 -19.40 -0.57
CA ASN A 512 27.73 -20.57 -0.39
C ASN A 512 27.11 -21.77 0.38
N ASN A 513 25.78 -21.93 0.45
CA ASN A 513 25.12 -22.97 1.27
C ASN A 513 25.40 -22.83 2.79
N THR A 514 25.74 -21.62 3.25
CA THR A 514 26.10 -21.34 4.65
C THR A 514 24.92 -20.89 5.51
N GLY A 515 23.73 -20.72 4.93
CA GLY A 515 22.51 -20.36 5.67
C GLY A 515 22.55 -18.98 6.35
N VAL A 516 23.45 -18.09 5.95
CA VAL A 516 23.55 -16.75 6.54
C VAL A 516 22.34 -15.92 6.12
N ARG A 517 21.49 -15.60 7.11
CA ARG A 517 20.38 -14.67 6.94
C ARG A 517 20.93 -13.25 6.84
N VAL A 518 20.64 -12.57 5.73
CA VAL A 518 21.03 -11.17 5.55
C VAL A 518 19.90 -10.32 6.10
N VAL A 519 20.15 -9.64 7.21
CA VAL A 519 19.21 -8.69 7.80
C VAL A 519 19.46 -7.32 7.18
N LEU A 520 18.45 -6.69 6.59
CA LEU A 520 18.56 -5.39 5.91
C LEU A 520 17.73 -4.29 6.56
N ASP A 521 16.87 -4.60 7.52
CA ASP A 521 16.10 -3.61 8.28
C ASP A 521 16.21 -3.90 9.80
N THR A 522 15.56 -3.07 10.62
CA THR A 522 15.56 -3.25 12.09
C THR A 522 14.66 -4.39 12.57
N GLU A 523 13.85 -4.98 11.67
CA GLU A 523 12.83 -5.98 11.94
C GLU A 523 13.11 -7.33 11.26
N ASP A 524 14.38 -7.65 11.00
CA ASP A 524 14.77 -8.92 10.39
C ASP A 524 14.14 -9.18 9.00
N ASN A 525 14.11 -8.12 8.18
CA ASN A 525 13.44 -7.98 6.89
C ASN A 525 11.90 -7.99 6.95
N GLY A 526 11.32 -7.90 8.14
CA GLY A 526 9.87 -7.88 8.33
C GLY A 526 9.20 -6.70 7.63
N SER A 527 9.81 -5.51 7.69
CA SER A 527 9.25 -4.31 7.07
C SER A 527 9.30 -4.40 5.54
N ILE A 528 10.43 -4.86 4.98
CA ILE A 528 10.63 -5.02 3.53
C ILE A 528 9.59 -5.98 2.93
N ARG A 529 9.30 -7.10 3.62
CA ARG A 529 8.25 -8.06 3.20
C ARG A 529 6.86 -7.46 3.19
N ARG A 530 6.52 -6.69 4.23
CA ARG A 530 5.23 -6.00 4.29
C ARG A 530 5.10 -4.98 3.16
N SER A 531 6.15 -4.21 2.90
CA SER A 531 6.15 -3.24 1.80
C SER A 531 5.99 -3.91 0.43
N TYR A 532 6.70 -5.02 0.20
CA TYR A 532 6.54 -5.79 -1.03
C TYR A 532 5.10 -6.27 -1.23
N THR A 533 4.48 -6.78 -0.16
CA THR A 533 3.08 -7.21 -0.18
C THR A 533 2.15 -6.04 -0.53
N VAL A 534 2.34 -4.88 0.10
CA VAL A 534 1.57 -3.67 -0.18
C VAL A 534 1.73 -3.23 -1.63
N PHE A 535 2.95 -3.25 -2.19
CA PHE A 535 3.19 -2.93 -3.59
C PHE A 535 2.39 -3.86 -4.50
N MET A 536 2.51 -5.18 -4.33
CA MET A 536 1.82 -6.13 -5.20
C MET A 536 0.29 -6.04 -5.08
N GLU A 537 -0.26 -5.80 -3.88
CA GLU A 537 -1.68 -5.52 -3.69
C GLU A 537 -2.15 -4.29 -4.47
N GLN A 538 -1.37 -3.20 -4.44
CA GLN A 538 -1.73 -1.97 -5.13
C GLN A 538 -1.57 -2.09 -6.65
N GLU A 539 -0.56 -2.80 -7.15
CA GLU A 539 -0.39 -3.07 -8.58
C GLU A 539 -1.52 -3.96 -9.13
N ALA A 540 -1.94 -4.99 -8.39
CA ALA A 540 -3.10 -5.80 -8.76
C ALA A 540 -4.38 -4.94 -8.84
N ARG A 541 -4.55 -4.00 -7.90
CA ARG A 541 -5.66 -3.04 -7.92
C ARG A 541 -5.58 -2.09 -9.13
N LEU A 542 -4.40 -1.59 -9.47
CA LEU A 542 -4.18 -0.74 -10.66
C LEU A 542 -4.54 -1.47 -11.95
N LEU A 543 -4.11 -2.73 -12.10
CA LEU A 543 -4.48 -3.58 -13.23
C LEU A 543 -6.00 -3.76 -13.32
N GLN A 544 -6.67 -4.10 -12.22
CA GLN A 544 -8.12 -4.28 -12.20
C GLN A 544 -8.86 -2.99 -12.59
N ILE A 545 -8.40 -1.84 -12.09
CA ILE A 545 -8.95 -0.53 -12.45
C ILE A 545 -8.76 -0.26 -13.95
N ALA A 546 -7.57 -0.56 -14.50
CA ALA A 546 -7.29 -0.38 -15.91
C ALA A 546 -8.17 -1.27 -16.81
N GLN A 547 -8.36 -2.54 -16.43
CA GLN A 547 -9.27 -3.47 -17.10
C GLN A 547 -10.71 -2.98 -17.05
N SER A 548 -11.19 -2.57 -15.87
CA SER A 548 -12.55 -2.07 -15.68
C SER A 548 -12.81 -0.81 -16.50
N ARG A 549 -11.86 0.13 -16.54
CA ARG A 549 -11.91 1.33 -17.38
C ARG A 549 -11.97 0.98 -18.86
N GLN A 550 -11.16 0.03 -19.31
CA GLN A 550 -11.13 -0.37 -20.71
C GLN A 550 -12.43 -1.08 -21.13
N SER A 551 -12.93 -1.98 -20.29
CA SER A 551 -14.21 -2.66 -20.50
C SER A 551 -15.36 -1.65 -20.56
N LEU A 552 -15.39 -0.70 -19.62
CA LEU A 552 -16.38 0.38 -19.58
C LEU A 552 -16.31 1.26 -20.84
N ALA A 553 -15.10 1.64 -21.27
CA ALA A 553 -14.90 2.45 -22.47
C ALA A 553 -15.30 1.71 -23.76
N GLY A 554 -15.06 0.40 -23.82
CA GLY A 554 -15.38 -0.41 -25.00
C GLY A 554 -16.86 -0.78 -25.11
N THR A 555 -17.53 -1.00 -23.98
CA THR A 555 -18.92 -1.52 -23.96
C THR A 555 -19.96 -0.50 -23.57
N GLY A 556 -19.58 0.55 -22.83
CA GLY A 556 -20.52 1.45 -22.16
C GLY A 556 -21.31 0.77 -21.02
N LYS A 557 -20.89 -0.41 -20.55
CA LYS A 557 -21.57 -1.22 -19.52
C LYS A 557 -20.66 -1.48 -18.33
N ILE A 558 -21.26 -1.72 -17.18
CA ILE A 558 -20.56 -2.31 -16.03
C ILE A 558 -20.43 -3.81 -16.27
N GLU A 559 -19.27 -4.38 -15.93
CA GLU A 559 -19.06 -5.83 -16.03
C GLU A 559 -20.16 -6.59 -15.26
N GLY A 560 -20.75 -7.61 -15.91
CA GLY A 560 -21.88 -8.37 -15.36
C GLY A 560 -23.26 -7.70 -15.52
N THR A 561 -23.34 -6.50 -16.09
CA THR A 561 -24.62 -5.83 -16.38
C THR A 561 -24.92 -5.82 -17.87
N THR A 562 -26.21 -5.95 -18.24
CA THR A 562 -26.66 -5.87 -19.64
C THR A 562 -27.01 -4.45 -20.06
N GLN A 563 -27.23 -3.55 -19.11
CA GLN A 563 -27.68 -2.18 -19.32
C GLN A 563 -26.52 -1.26 -19.73
N ASN A 564 -26.71 -0.51 -20.81
CA ASN A 564 -25.83 0.59 -21.16
C ASN A 564 -25.99 1.71 -20.13
N LEU A 565 -24.88 2.23 -19.65
CA LEU A 565 -24.90 3.39 -18.77
C LEU A 565 -25.20 4.65 -19.55
N ASP A 566 -25.91 5.57 -18.91
CA ASP A 566 -26.03 6.94 -19.41
C ASP A 566 -24.70 7.70 -19.27
N VAL A 567 -24.62 8.85 -19.93
CA VAL A 567 -23.40 9.69 -19.95
C VAL A 567 -23.00 10.14 -18.53
N PRO A 568 -23.92 10.60 -17.65
CA PRO A 568 -23.56 10.94 -16.27
C PRO A 568 -22.92 9.78 -15.49
N ASN A 569 -23.49 8.57 -15.56
CA ASN A 569 -22.94 7.40 -14.87
C ASN A 569 -21.59 6.99 -15.46
N LEU A 570 -21.40 7.07 -16.78
CA LEU A 570 -20.09 6.83 -17.40
C LEU A 570 -19.03 7.80 -16.88
N ILE A 571 -19.35 9.09 -16.85
CA ILE A 571 -18.44 10.14 -16.35
C ILE A 571 -18.08 9.87 -14.89
N TYR A 572 -19.08 9.58 -14.05
CA TYR A 572 -18.89 9.25 -12.65
C TYR A 572 -17.95 8.05 -12.45
N LEU A 573 -18.18 6.94 -13.17
CA LEU A 573 -17.34 5.74 -13.04
C LEU A 573 -15.91 5.98 -13.51
N PHE A 574 -15.70 6.71 -14.62
CA PHE A 574 -14.34 7.05 -15.05
C PHE A 574 -13.60 7.90 -14.02
N GLN A 575 -14.29 8.79 -13.33
CA GLN A 575 -13.73 9.61 -12.25
C GLN A 575 -13.44 8.78 -11.00
N LEU A 576 -14.36 7.90 -10.61
CA LEU A 576 -14.15 6.96 -9.51
C LEU A 576 -12.90 6.12 -9.76
N TYR A 577 -12.76 5.54 -10.95
CA TYR A 577 -11.58 4.76 -11.33
C TYR A 577 -10.30 5.60 -11.35
N ALA A 578 -10.35 6.86 -11.79
CA ALA A 578 -9.20 7.76 -11.71
C ALA A 578 -8.80 8.04 -10.26
N ASN A 579 -9.76 8.25 -9.36
CA ASN A 579 -9.51 8.49 -7.94
C ASN A 579 -8.92 7.25 -7.24
N GLN A 580 -9.46 6.06 -7.53
CA GLN A 580 -8.94 4.80 -6.99
C GLN A 580 -7.52 4.52 -7.48
N ALA A 581 -7.21 4.83 -8.74
CA ALA A 581 -5.85 4.71 -9.26
C ALA A 581 -4.90 5.71 -8.58
N GLY A 582 -5.35 6.94 -8.33
CA GLY A 582 -4.60 7.93 -7.57
C GLY A 582 -4.29 7.47 -6.14
N GLU A 583 -5.28 6.91 -5.45
CA GLU A 583 -5.11 6.36 -4.10
C GLU A 583 -4.10 5.20 -4.06
N ALA A 584 -4.16 4.27 -5.02
CA ALA A 584 -3.21 3.16 -5.10
C ALA A 584 -1.77 3.67 -5.29
N ASN A 585 -1.58 4.67 -6.17
CA ASN A 585 -0.26 5.30 -6.37
C ASN A 585 0.25 6.02 -5.12
N ILE A 586 -0.61 6.75 -4.40
CA ILE A 586 -0.26 7.41 -3.14
C ILE A 586 0.17 6.37 -2.10
N ARG A 587 -0.54 5.23 -2.01
CA ARG A 587 -0.21 4.15 -1.06
C ARG A 587 1.15 3.50 -1.38
N ILE A 588 1.44 3.26 -2.66
CA ILE A 588 2.77 2.78 -3.10
C ILE A 588 3.87 3.77 -2.67
N GLN A 589 3.70 5.06 -2.96
CA GLN A 589 4.72 6.06 -2.62
C GLN A 589 4.87 6.26 -1.10
N THR A 590 3.77 6.20 -0.35
CA THR A 590 3.81 6.30 1.12
C THR A 590 4.60 5.14 1.72
N GLU A 591 4.41 3.93 1.18
CA GLU A 591 5.15 2.77 1.63
C GLU A 591 6.64 2.84 1.26
N GLU A 592 6.98 3.43 0.11
CA GLU A 592 8.37 3.75 -0.24
C GLU A 592 9.00 4.74 0.76
N ILE A 593 8.27 5.80 1.17
CA ILE A 593 8.71 6.74 2.21
C ILE A 593 8.94 6.03 3.55
N ASN A 594 8.04 5.12 3.94
CA ASN A 594 8.21 4.32 5.16
C ASN A 594 9.53 3.53 5.11
N GLN A 595 9.84 2.94 3.96
CA GLN A 595 11.07 2.20 3.74
C GLN A 595 12.31 3.10 3.73
N VAL A 596 12.24 4.31 3.17
CA VAL A 596 13.31 5.31 3.29
C VAL A 596 13.55 5.67 4.76
N ASN A 597 12.49 5.82 5.56
CA ASN A 597 12.60 6.12 6.99
C ASN A 597 13.23 4.96 7.78
N GLU A 598 12.91 3.70 7.44
CA GLU A 598 13.57 2.53 8.03
C GLU A 598 15.08 2.50 7.73
N VAL A 599 15.47 2.79 6.50
CA VAL A 599 16.89 2.91 6.14
C VAL A 599 17.57 4.03 6.93
N LEU A 600 16.95 5.21 7.02
CA LEU A 600 17.48 6.34 7.79
C LEU A 600 17.69 5.97 9.27
N LYS A 601 16.77 5.22 9.89
CA LYS A 601 16.96 4.70 11.27
C LYS A 601 18.23 3.87 11.38
N MET A 602 18.48 2.98 10.43
CA MET A 602 19.71 2.18 10.42
C MET A 602 20.97 3.03 10.24
N TYR A 603 20.95 4.01 9.35
CA TYR A 603 22.08 4.93 9.19
C TYR A 603 22.39 5.68 10.48
N ASN A 604 21.36 6.15 11.20
CA ASN A 604 21.54 6.83 12.48
C ASN A 604 22.18 5.92 13.54
N ILE A 605 21.77 4.65 13.59
CA ILE A 605 22.38 3.65 14.49
C ILE A 605 23.87 3.48 14.16
N VAL A 606 24.23 3.34 12.88
CA VAL A 606 25.63 3.17 12.47
C VAL A 606 26.45 4.44 12.69
N GLN A 607 25.88 5.62 12.46
CA GLN A 607 26.56 6.88 12.78
C GLN A 607 26.85 7.01 14.28
N SER A 608 25.94 6.57 15.15
CA SER A 608 26.20 6.53 16.60
C SER A 608 27.36 5.60 16.94
N LEU A 609 27.35 4.38 16.39
CA LEU A 609 28.41 3.38 16.59
C LEU A 609 29.78 3.87 16.08
N VAL A 610 29.81 4.50 14.91
CA VAL A 610 31.04 5.08 14.35
C VAL A 610 31.54 6.22 15.24
N SER A 611 30.64 7.09 15.70
CA SER A 611 31.01 8.21 16.58
C SER A 611 31.54 7.73 17.94
N GLU A 612 30.94 6.70 18.53
CA GLU A 612 31.42 6.07 19.76
C GLU A 612 32.77 5.40 19.57
N THR A 613 32.95 4.71 18.44
CA THR A 613 34.24 4.10 18.06
C THR A 613 35.32 5.17 17.92
N ILE A 614 35.09 6.26 17.17
CA ILE A 614 36.04 7.37 17.02
C ILE A 614 36.40 7.99 18.38
N LYS A 615 35.42 8.23 19.26
CA LYS A 615 35.67 8.74 20.62
C LYS A 615 36.53 7.79 21.45
N SER A 616 36.35 6.48 21.26
CA SER A 616 37.13 5.47 21.98
C SER A 616 38.57 5.34 21.50
N ILE A 617 38.85 5.69 20.25
CA ILE A 617 40.20 5.77 19.66
C ILE A 617 40.89 7.09 20.08
N ALA A 618 40.72 7.52 21.34
CA ALA A 618 41.14 8.83 21.83
C ALA A 618 42.56 9.22 21.34
N PRO A 619 42.79 10.49 20.97
CA PRO A 619 44.13 10.94 20.56
C PRO A 619 45.09 10.69 21.73
N GLU A 620 46.14 9.92 21.48
CA GLU A 620 47.12 9.52 22.49
C GLU A 620 47.56 10.72 23.34
N LYS A 621 47.37 10.64 24.66
CA LYS A 621 48.04 11.55 25.60
C LYS A 621 49.45 11.09 25.97
N ASP A 622 49.82 9.81 25.75
CA ASP A 622 51.03 9.20 26.32
C ASP A 622 51.88 8.33 25.36
N GLY A 623 51.69 8.40 24.04
CA GLY A 623 52.56 7.73 23.05
C GLY A 623 52.63 6.19 23.12
N LYS A 624 51.62 5.54 23.72
CA LYS A 624 51.43 4.09 23.68
C LYS A 624 50.20 3.80 22.83
N THR A 625 50.44 3.19 21.67
CA THR A 625 49.40 2.84 20.70
C THR A 625 48.48 1.79 21.31
N ASN A 626 47.25 2.20 21.59
CA ASN A 626 46.19 1.27 21.99
C ASN A 626 45.65 0.62 20.70
N ASN A 627 46.41 -0.33 20.17
CA ASN A 627 46.07 -1.07 18.95
C ASN A 627 44.87 -2.03 19.14
N ASP A 628 44.28 -2.12 20.33
CA ASP A 628 43.26 -3.10 20.67
C ASP A 628 41.80 -2.61 20.50
N ALA A 629 41.58 -1.37 20.04
CA ALA A 629 40.23 -0.90 19.68
C ALA A 629 39.85 -1.30 18.24
N THR A 630 40.08 -2.55 17.85
CA THR A 630 39.83 -3.04 16.49
C THR A 630 38.36 -3.37 16.20
N ASP A 631 37.53 -3.48 17.23
CA ASP A 631 36.14 -3.92 17.13
C ASP A 631 35.14 -2.86 17.60
N LEU A 632 33.98 -2.82 16.92
CA LEU A 632 32.84 -1.98 17.28
C LEU A 632 32.35 -2.34 18.70
N LYS A 633 32.26 -1.33 19.58
CA LYS A 633 31.68 -1.52 20.91
C LYS A 633 30.16 -1.64 20.80
N TYR A 634 29.62 -2.73 21.35
CA TYR A 634 28.19 -2.94 21.46
C TYR A 634 27.69 -2.50 22.83
N ASP A 635 26.46 -2.00 22.89
CA ASP A 635 25.76 -1.76 24.16
C ASP A 635 25.48 -3.10 24.87
N GLY A 636 25.36 -3.08 26.20
CA GLY A 636 25.00 -4.23 27.03
C GLY A 636 23.53 -4.65 26.91
N ASP A 637 22.67 -3.79 26.35
CA ASP A 637 21.28 -4.11 26.03
C ASP A 637 21.22 -5.09 24.84
N ALA A 638 20.68 -6.28 25.08
CA ALA A 638 20.56 -7.35 24.09
C ALA A 638 19.77 -6.95 22.84
N THR A 639 18.75 -6.10 22.98
CA THR A 639 17.92 -5.62 21.87
C THR A 639 18.71 -4.66 21.01
N ARG A 640 19.38 -3.68 21.64
CA ARG A 640 20.28 -2.77 20.92
C ARG A 640 21.43 -3.51 20.29
N GLN A 641 22.00 -4.50 20.95
CA GLN A 641 23.09 -5.30 20.41
C GLN A 641 22.65 -6.07 19.16
N LYS A 642 21.43 -6.63 19.14
CA LYS A 642 20.88 -7.29 17.95
C LYS A 642 20.73 -6.30 16.78
N ILE A 643 20.17 -5.11 17.05
CA ILE A 643 20.00 -4.04 16.06
C ILE A 643 21.35 -3.52 15.55
N GLN A 644 22.33 -3.34 16.44
CA GLN A 644 23.69 -2.91 16.10
C GLN A 644 24.40 -3.97 15.26
N LYS A 645 24.32 -5.26 15.63
CA LYS A 645 24.88 -6.38 14.85
C LYS A 645 24.24 -6.46 13.47
N ALA A 646 22.92 -6.31 13.37
CA ALA A 646 22.21 -6.25 12.10
C ALA A 646 22.72 -5.08 11.26
N ALA A 647 22.70 -3.87 11.81
CA ALA A 647 23.16 -2.66 11.13
C ALA A 647 24.60 -2.83 10.60
N VAL A 648 25.53 -3.30 11.44
CA VAL A 648 26.93 -3.55 11.06
C VAL A 648 27.05 -4.62 9.97
N ALA A 649 26.32 -5.73 10.09
CA ALA A 649 26.31 -6.79 9.09
C ALA A 649 25.85 -6.29 7.72
N VAL A 650 24.90 -5.34 7.68
CA VAL A 650 24.41 -4.75 6.42
C VAL A 650 25.53 -3.98 5.72
N PHE A 651 26.31 -3.19 6.47
CA PHE A 651 27.40 -2.39 5.90
C PHE A 651 28.65 -3.22 5.56
N GLN A 652 28.98 -4.25 6.34
CA GLN A 652 30.15 -5.11 6.10
C GLN A 652 30.02 -5.98 4.85
N ASN A 653 28.84 -6.53 4.62
CA ASN A 653 28.63 -7.51 3.56
C ASN A 653 28.32 -6.86 2.19
N GLY A 654 28.26 -5.53 2.15
CA GLY A 654 27.95 -4.75 0.95
C GLY A 654 26.53 -4.96 0.45
N TRP A 655 25.60 -5.46 1.28
CA TRP A 655 24.19 -5.59 0.89
C TRP A 655 23.47 -4.25 1.04
N GLY A 656 23.00 -3.74 -0.10
CA GLY A 656 22.15 -2.55 -0.13
C GLY A 656 20.71 -2.91 0.25
N HIS A 657 20.08 -2.05 1.03
CA HIS A 657 18.64 -2.05 1.21
C HIS A 657 17.95 -1.84 -0.17
N PRO A 658 16.77 -2.42 -0.44
CA PRO A 658 16.05 -2.21 -1.70
C PRO A 658 15.91 -0.74 -2.12
N VAL A 659 15.63 0.16 -1.18
CA VAL A 659 15.59 1.62 -1.39
C VAL A 659 16.93 2.17 -1.90
N GLU A 660 18.06 1.73 -1.34
CA GLU A 660 19.36 2.20 -1.80
C GLU A 660 19.66 1.75 -3.22
N VAL A 661 19.25 0.52 -3.58
CA VAL A 661 19.36 0.02 -4.96
C VAL A 661 18.48 0.87 -5.89
N LEU A 662 17.23 1.12 -5.50
CA LEU A 662 16.26 1.89 -6.27
C LEU A 662 16.76 3.31 -6.60
N HIS A 663 17.42 3.97 -5.64
CA HIS A 663 17.93 5.33 -5.80
C HIS A 663 19.43 5.37 -6.14
N ASN A 664 20.01 4.23 -6.53
CA ASN A 664 21.42 4.12 -6.90
C ASN A 664 22.40 4.66 -5.83
N ILE A 665 22.05 4.49 -4.55
CA ILE A 665 22.86 4.84 -3.39
C ILE A 665 23.78 3.67 -3.09
N VAL A 666 25.04 3.76 -3.52
CA VAL A 666 26.01 2.68 -3.35
C VAL A 666 26.59 2.69 -1.94
N ARG A 667 26.45 1.56 -1.23
CA ARG A 667 27.25 1.29 -0.03
C ARG A 667 28.68 0.96 -0.43
N GLY A 668 29.64 1.72 0.08
CA GLY A 668 31.04 1.31 0.09
C GLY A 668 31.15 0.01 0.89
N ALA A 669 31.63 -1.05 0.24
CA ALA A 669 31.96 -2.30 0.91
C ALA A 669 33.23 -2.06 1.73
N ASP A 670 33.02 -1.55 2.93
CA ASP A 670 34.10 -1.16 3.82
C ASP A 670 34.25 -2.21 4.91
N ASN A 671 35.41 -2.89 4.91
CA ASN A 671 35.81 -3.65 6.08
C ASN A 671 35.96 -2.65 7.23
N VAL A 672 35.03 -2.74 8.19
CA VAL A 672 35.00 -1.89 9.38
C VAL A 672 36.07 -2.30 10.40
N ASN A 673 36.66 -3.49 10.26
CA ASN A 673 37.71 -3.96 11.15
C ASN A 673 39.06 -3.40 10.71
N GLY A 674 39.87 -2.96 11.69
CA GLY A 674 41.23 -2.47 11.45
C GLY A 674 41.32 -1.10 10.77
N LYS A 675 40.24 -0.32 10.74
CA LYS A 675 40.26 1.05 10.21
C LYS A 675 41.03 2.00 11.15
N SER A 676 41.92 2.81 10.57
CA SER A 676 42.57 3.93 11.28
C SER A 676 41.55 5.04 11.62
N SER A 677 41.92 5.95 12.53
CA SER A 677 41.09 7.12 12.86
C SER A 677 40.73 7.98 11.63
N SER A 678 41.67 8.14 10.70
CA SER A 678 41.41 8.85 9.43
C SER A 678 40.44 8.08 8.52
N GLN A 679 40.54 6.74 8.46
CA GLN A 679 39.61 5.90 7.70
C GLN A 679 38.21 5.91 8.30
N TRP A 680 38.08 5.90 9.64
CA TRP A 680 36.80 6.06 10.33
C TRP A 680 36.16 7.43 10.07
N SER A 681 36.96 8.49 10.05
CA SER A 681 36.49 9.84 9.73
C SER A 681 35.97 9.93 8.28
N THR A 682 36.69 9.35 7.32
CA THR A 682 36.22 9.25 5.92
C THR A 682 34.91 8.46 5.82
N TYR A 683 34.82 7.33 6.53
CA TYR A 683 33.60 6.52 6.55
C TYR A 683 32.41 7.28 7.15
N ALA A 684 32.63 8.03 8.24
CA ALA A 684 31.60 8.88 8.84
C ALA A 684 31.08 9.94 7.85
N ASN A 685 31.98 10.59 7.09
CA ASN A 685 31.59 11.55 6.06
C ASN A 685 30.74 10.90 4.96
N GLN A 686 31.13 9.73 4.46
CA GLN A 686 30.36 8.99 3.46
C GLN A 686 28.97 8.59 3.98
N LEU A 687 28.84 8.19 5.24
CA LEU A 687 27.53 7.92 5.84
C LEU A 687 26.66 9.18 5.88
N SER A 688 27.23 10.33 6.25
CA SER A 688 26.53 11.62 6.25
C SER A 688 26.04 12.04 4.86
N GLU A 689 26.85 11.82 3.82
CA GLU A 689 26.46 12.08 2.43
C GLU A 689 25.27 11.21 2.02
N ARG A 690 25.29 9.90 2.35
CA ARG A 690 24.18 8.99 2.02
C ARG A 690 22.89 9.33 2.77
N VAL A 691 22.98 9.71 4.05
CA VAL A 691 21.83 10.22 4.81
C VAL A 691 21.26 11.47 4.14
N THR A 692 22.11 12.35 3.62
CA THR A 692 21.68 13.55 2.88
C THR A 692 20.91 13.16 1.61
N LEU A 693 21.42 12.21 0.81
CA LEU A 693 20.73 11.72 -0.39
C LEU A 693 19.39 11.06 -0.06
N LEU A 694 19.31 10.22 0.98
CA LEU A 694 18.06 9.59 1.42
C LEU A 694 17.03 10.63 1.90
N ASN A 695 17.47 11.67 2.61
CA ASN A 695 16.58 12.76 3.02
C ASN A 695 16.06 13.56 1.81
N GLN A 696 16.90 13.82 0.81
CA GLN A 696 16.48 14.47 -0.43
C GLN A 696 15.42 13.63 -1.16
N GLU A 697 15.63 12.32 -1.25
CA GLU A 697 14.68 11.42 -1.89
C GLU A 697 13.34 11.34 -1.14
N SER A 698 13.38 11.25 0.20
CA SER A 698 12.18 11.31 1.04
C SER A 698 11.36 12.58 0.76
N GLN A 699 12.02 13.72 0.60
CA GLN A 699 11.37 14.98 0.24
C GLN A 699 10.77 14.96 -1.18
N ILE A 700 11.48 14.39 -2.16
CA ILE A 700 10.97 14.24 -3.54
C ILE A 700 9.70 13.36 -3.54
N LEU A 701 9.73 12.23 -2.85
CA LEU A 701 8.58 11.33 -2.72
C LEU A 701 7.41 12.01 -1.99
N MET A 702 7.68 12.73 -0.90
CA MET A 702 6.65 13.48 -0.18
C MET A 702 6.01 14.56 -1.06
N ASN A 703 6.82 15.27 -1.87
CA ASN A 703 6.31 16.25 -2.83
C ASN A 703 5.44 15.57 -3.91
N LYS A 704 5.82 14.37 -4.35
CA LYS A 704 5.03 13.56 -5.28
C LYS A 704 3.69 13.14 -4.67
N VAL A 705 3.68 12.62 -3.44
CA VAL A 705 2.45 12.28 -2.69
C VAL A 705 1.52 13.48 -2.56
N ASN A 706 2.08 14.65 -2.19
CA ASN A 706 1.30 15.89 -2.08
C ASN A 706 0.74 16.34 -3.43
N SER A 707 1.51 16.21 -4.51
CA SER A 707 1.07 16.51 -5.88
C SER A 707 -0.06 15.58 -6.32
N ASP A 708 0.09 14.27 -6.11
CA ASP A 708 -0.89 13.26 -6.49
C ASP A 708 -2.18 13.40 -5.67
N THR A 709 -2.07 13.76 -4.39
CA THR A 709 -3.22 14.09 -3.53
C THR A 709 -3.97 15.31 -4.07
N LYS A 710 -3.26 16.40 -4.39
CA LYS A 710 -3.89 17.59 -5.01
C LYS A 710 -4.50 17.29 -6.37
N ALA A 711 -3.91 16.40 -7.17
CA ALA A 711 -4.47 15.99 -8.45
C ALA A 711 -5.77 15.19 -8.25
N LYS A 712 -5.80 14.26 -7.30
CA LYS A 712 -6.99 13.51 -6.90
C LYS A 712 -8.11 14.45 -6.43
N ASP A 713 -7.81 15.39 -5.53
CA ASP A 713 -8.81 16.32 -4.99
C ASP A 713 -9.37 17.23 -6.10
N ARG A 714 -8.53 17.76 -6.98
CA ARG A 714 -8.98 18.52 -8.16
C ARG A 714 -9.88 17.69 -9.08
N ASN A 715 -9.55 16.42 -9.31
CA ASN A 715 -10.38 15.54 -10.14
C ASN A 715 -11.75 15.30 -9.51
N PHE A 716 -11.81 15.15 -8.19
CA PHE A 716 -13.06 15.02 -7.45
C PHE A 716 -13.91 16.32 -7.50
N ASP A 717 -13.27 17.48 -7.37
CA ASP A 717 -13.98 18.76 -7.48
C ASP A 717 -14.50 19.01 -8.90
N LEU A 718 -13.70 18.70 -9.92
CA LEU A 718 -14.11 18.79 -11.32
C LEU A 718 -15.26 17.82 -11.62
N ALA A 719 -15.25 16.63 -11.02
CA ALA A 719 -16.31 15.65 -11.12
C ALA A 719 -17.64 16.16 -10.57
N ASN A 720 -17.64 16.63 -9.33
CA ASN A 720 -18.84 17.16 -8.69
C ASN A 720 -19.40 18.38 -9.44
N ASN A 721 -18.53 19.27 -9.90
CA ASN A 721 -18.94 20.41 -10.71
C ASN A 721 -19.54 20.01 -12.06
N ALA A 722 -18.98 18.99 -12.73
CA ALA A 722 -19.53 18.48 -13.98
C ALA A 722 -20.90 17.81 -13.78
N LEU A 723 -21.07 17.02 -12.72
CA LEU A 723 -22.34 16.39 -12.36
C LEU A 723 -23.41 17.42 -12.00
N SER A 724 -23.07 18.44 -11.21
CA SER A 724 -23.99 19.55 -10.89
C SER A 724 -24.46 20.25 -12.16
N LYS A 725 -23.54 20.61 -13.05
CA LYS A 725 -23.88 21.29 -14.32
C LYS A 725 -24.70 20.41 -15.25
N MET A 726 -24.42 19.12 -15.32
CA MET A 726 -25.25 18.18 -16.11
C MET A 726 -26.66 18.10 -15.55
N ASN A 727 -26.81 18.02 -14.23
CA ASN A 727 -28.12 18.02 -13.58
C ASN A 727 -28.88 19.33 -13.82
N GLU A 728 -28.22 20.49 -13.70
CA GLU A 728 -28.79 21.80 -14.04
C GLU A 728 -29.26 21.87 -15.50
N ILE A 729 -28.47 21.36 -16.44
CA ILE A 729 -28.84 21.31 -17.87
C ILE A 729 -30.06 20.41 -18.06
N VAL A 730 -30.08 19.22 -17.46
CA VAL A 730 -31.22 18.29 -17.56
C VAL A 730 -32.48 18.93 -16.97
N GLN A 731 -32.39 19.54 -15.80
CA GLN A 731 -33.51 20.26 -15.18
C GLN A 731 -33.98 21.44 -16.02
N LYS A 732 -33.06 22.19 -16.62
CA LYS A 732 -33.42 23.32 -17.50
C LYS A 732 -34.15 22.83 -18.73
N ILE A 733 -33.71 21.73 -19.34
CA ILE A 733 -34.37 21.11 -20.48
C ILE A 733 -35.77 20.61 -20.08
N ALA A 734 -35.87 19.88 -18.96
CA ALA A 734 -37.13 19.34 -18.45
C ALA A 734 -38.11 20.42 -17.94
N GLY A 735 -37.61 21.58 -17.52
CA GLY A 735 -38.44 22.72 -17.10
C GLY A 735 -38.87 23.64 -18.25
N THR A 736 -38.27 23.49 -19.43
CA THR A 736 -38.70 24.20 -20.66
C THR A 736 -39.70 23.41 -21.52
N SER A 737 -40.00 22.16 -21.15
CA SER A 737 -41.14 21.38 -21.66
C SER A 737 -42.35 21.56 -20.76
#